data_AF-A0A8H6SIH8-F1
#
_entry.id   AF-A0A8H6SIH8-F1
#
_cell.length_a   1.000
_cell.length_b   1.000
_cell.length_c   1.000
_cell.angle_alpha   90.00
_cell.angle_beta   90.00
_cell.angle_gamma   90.00
#
_symmetry.space_group_name_H-M   'P 1'
#
loop_
_entity.id
_entity.type
_entity.pdbx_description
1 polymer ?
#
loop_
_entity_poly.entity_id
_entity_poly.type
_entity_poly.pdbx_seq_one_letter_code
_entity_poly.pdbx_strand_id
1 'polypeptide(L)'
;MRRDVRILLVGDEGVGKSSIVISFIRASYVPNVQHRIPEVTIPPEVTPGPENVTTYIVDSGAGPDDRAHLESEIRKAHVICVVYSIDNSNSFDRIPTYWLPYFRQLGVNVPVILVGNKIDLRGGEFTNEALEEEILPIMNEFKARSVHTLSYARVDVQQEVETCVECSAKAPMNVSEVFYFAQKAVLHPTAPLYDSRDHVLKPACASALRRIFKLCDTNKDGVLDAAELNEFQRKCFDAPLQAQELEGIRQMVKDNTNGGGVRDNGLTEMGFLYLHTTFIQRGRLETTWTVLRKFGYAEDLRLTEGFLSPKFDVAPDCSVELSPLGYQFFTDLFETFDKDQDGALKPAELDQVFSTSPGNPWAAQNFPDTTSSDDSGAVTLQGWLAQWSMTTLLDHKTTLAYLGYLGYPNEPRTGALQVTRPRKTDRRKGKVMRNVFLAYVCGAAGSGKTSLLKAFAGKPIRSFYEPTSKMLSVVNSVAIDGSEKYLVLQEFGSKYEAETLRNSKKTDLADVIVYVHDSSDTNSFSYISNLRQQYSLDHIPTLFVATKSDLDLAQQRHEVQPDVYCRRLGLQMPVAVSVKTGQTADVFHEICRIAMNPHTAIPGGADRAMTAAARLRTYMAVTAHNQVTETRPRRCCFRSHDLHPSINIPPQIINMDEDMDFDSSNAPQMQTTNGAQMQEQAYNGQMGMDDGRKMLDLVFIQDCTGSQGSYISSATKNIEQICAAIFESGKLQTREDLRVGLVAFRDHPPQDHTYVTKNFGFSSDIAKVQKDLSTLYASGGGDGPEAVTAAMFEALNMDWRPEASKMVVLIADAPPHGIGEYGDGFDDGSPDNNDPLQLARVMASRGITLFFVACEPALSGYSYATDFYRAITSITSGLMLPLTTADLLAHAIVGSVLENLDMERLVREVGHAVAARILGNNESVDEVARELHEKLLLRNESTKKVVIESIYKDSEESRHNVEVYTQAASLQDARPHLKRVSGTRFTDKYLESRSQSTRSSYGSHYSYPFAPATPPRSPTKTPSSSPKISTAGSPPRKVVTDFAAFGAPANASVFGTAVASTPFSLAGGKAAFGGIRGGRGGFDDDDDDDDNGRQKVELREDSITLDQARRIAMQSAWRSARA
;
A
#
# COMPACT_ATOMS: atom_id res chain seq x y z
N MET A 1 12.17 -1.05 12.33
CA MET A 1 11.58 -0.87 13.68
C MET A 1 11.56 -2.22 14.37
N ARG A 2 11.88 -2.28 15.66
CA ARG A 2 11.77 -3.53 16.44
C ARG A 2 10.34 -4.06 16.37
N ARG A 3 10.20 -5.37 16.16
CA ARG A 3 8.89 -6.06 16.08
C ARG A 3 8.47 -6.64 17.44
N ASP A 4 9.39 -6.64 18.40
CA ASP A 4 9.22 -7.17 19.73
C ASP A 4 9.93 -6.33 20.80
N VAL A 5 9.34 -6.30 22.00
CA VAL A 5 9.87 -5.64 23.20
C VAL A 5 9.85 -6.63 24.36
N ARG A 6 10.94 -6.69 25.12
CA ARG A 6 11.11 -7.61 26.23
C ARG A 6 11.33 -6.83 27.52
N ILE A 7 10.32 -6.87 28.38
CA ILE A 7 10.24 -6.14 29.65
C ILE A 7 10.58 -7.12 30.77
N LEU A 8 11.67 -6.85 31.48
CA LEU A 8 12.10 -7.64 32.64
C LEU A 8 11.75 -6.91 33.93
N LEU A 9 11.01 -7.55 34.83
CA LEU A 9 10.77 -7.06 36.18
C LEU A 9 11.81 -7.63 37.14
N VAL A 10 12.55 -6.75 37.81
CA VAL A 10 13.57 -7.08 38.81
C VAL A 10 13.32 -6.29 40.09
N GLY A 11 13.92 -6.71 41.20
CA GLY A 11 13.70 -6.09 42.50
C GLY A 11 13.76 -7.11 43.63
N ASP A 12 13.82 -6.61 44.85
CA ASP A 12 13.97 -7.42 46.05
C ASP A 12 12.80 -8.41 46.28
N GLU A 13 12.99 -9.37 47.17
CA GLU A 13 11.93 -10.30 47.54
C GLU A 13 10.78 -9.55 48.24
N GLY A 14 9.53 -9.92 47.92
CA GLY A 14 8.34 -9.33 48.56
C GLY A 14 7.91 -7.94 48.06
N VAL A 15 8.58 -7.35 47.06
CA VAL A 15 8.20 -6.05 46.45
C VAL A 15 6.99 -6.13 45.51
N GLY A 16 6.54 -7.34 45.14
CA GLY A 16 5.31 -7.56 44.38
C GLY A 16 5.47 -7.60 42.85
N LYS A 17 6.63 -7.98 42.32
CA LYS A 17 6.89 -8.19 40.88
C LYS A 17 5.82 -9.08 40.21
N SER A 18 5.63 -10.29 40.73
CA SER A 18 4.63 -11.23 40.23
C SER A 18 3.20 -10.69 40.37
N SER A 19 2.90 -9.95 41.44
CA SER A 19 1.59 -9.32 41.62
C SER A 19 1.30 -8.27 40.55
N ILE A 20 2.28 -7.48 40.14
CA ILE A 20 2.13 -6.48 39.05
C ILE A 20 1.77 -7.21 37.74
N VAL A 21 2.51 -8.27 37.39
CA VAL A 21 2.27 -9.04 36.16
C VAL A 21 0.88 -9.70 36.15
N ILE A 22 0.46 -10.35 37.23
CA ILE A 22 -0.88 -10.95 37.29
C ILE A 22 -1.98 -9.89 37.27
N SER A 23 -1.80 -8.78 38.01
CA SER A 23 -2.78 -7.70 38.06
C SER A 23 -3.00 -7.09 36.67
N PHE A 24 -1.93 -6.98 35.87
CA PHE A 24 -2.01 -6.54 34.49
C PHE A 24 -2.82 -7.51 33.61
N ILE A 25 -2.58 -8.82 33.72
CA ILE A 25 -3.24 -9.83 32.88
C ILE A 25 -4.71 -10.03 33.26
N ARG A 26 -5.02 -10.02 34.55
CA ARG A 26 -6.36 -10.35 35.07
C ARG A 26 -7.22 -9.12 35.36
N ALA A 27 -6.68 -7.91 35.16
CA ALA A 27 -7.29 -6.64 35.58
C ALA A 27 -7.81 -6.66 37.04
N SER A 28 -7.23 -7.51 37.90
CA SER A 28 -7.69 -7.77 39.26
C SER A 28 -6.58 -8.37 40.12
N TYR A 29 -6.62 -8.08 41.43
CA TYR A 29 -5.64 -8.58 42.37
C TYR A 29 -5.89 -10.04 42.75
N VAL A 30 -4.80 -10.82 42.80
CA VAL A 30 -4.83 -12.23 43.25
C VAL A 30 -4.00 -12.35 44.54
N PRO A 31 -4.60 -12.78 45.67
CA PRO A 31 -3.90 -12.83 46.97
C PRO A 31 -2.78 -13.86 47.05
N ASN A 32 -2.87 -14.96 46.28
CA ASN A 32 -1.90 -16.05 46.28
C ASN A 32 -1.32 -16.23 44.87
N VAL A 33 -0.15 -15.64 44.64
CA VAL A 33 0.57 -15.73 43.36
C VAL A 33 1.81 -16.61 43.55
N GLN A 34 2.10 -17.44 42.56
CA GLN A 34 3.34 -18.21 42.47
C GLN A 34 4.59 -17.31 42.57
N HIS A 35 5.69 -17.84 43.12
CA HIS A 35 6.92 -17.08 43.36
C HIS A 35 7.56 -16.51 42.07
N ARG A 36 7.35 -17.19 40.94
CA ARG A 36 7.68 -16.72 39.59
C ARG A 36 6.57 -17.11 38.63
N ILE A 37 6.17 -16.18 37.76
CA ILE A 37 5.21 -16.45 36.69
C ILE A 37 5.94 -16.84 35.40
N PRO A 38 5.40 -17.76 34.59
CA PRO A 38 5.88 -17.99 33.23
C PRO A 38 5.93 -16.70 32.41
N GLU A 39 6.80 -16.66 31.41
CA GLU A 39 6.87 -15.53 30.49
C GLU A 39 5.50 -15.27 29.85
N VAL A 40 5.08 -14.01 29.86
CA VAL A 40 3.79 -13.58 29.34
C VAL A 40 4.06 -12.93 27.99
N THR A 41 3.47 -13.48 26.93
CA THR A 41 3.53 -12.88 25.60
C THR A 41 2.23 -12.13 25.33
N ILE A 42 2.36 -10.84 25.03
CA ILE A 42 1.27 -9.98 24.61
C ILE A 42 1.41 -9.80 23.10
N PRO A 43 0.47 -10.35 22.32
CA PRO A 43 0.48 -10.20 20.88
C PRO A 43 0.40 -8.72 20.46
N PRO A 44 0.89 -8.36 19.26
CA PRO A 44 0.75 -7.02 18.71
C PRO A 44 -0.69 -6.50 18.72
N GLU A 45 -1.68 -7.39 18.55
CA GLU A 45 -3.10 -7.08 18.50
C GLU A 45 -3.69 -6.67 19.86
N VAL A 46 -3.01 -7.05 20.96
CA VAL A 46 -3.44 -6.80 22.34
C VAL A 46 -2.67 -5.64 22.97
N THR A 47 -1.55 -5.23 22.37
CA THR A 47 -0.72 -4.15 22.89
C THR A 47 -1.28 -2.79 22.44
N PRO A 48 -1.78 -1.94 23.37
CA PRO A 48 -2.39 -0.67 22.98
C PRO A 48 -1.34 0.34 22.51
N GLY A 49 -1.24 0.54 21.20
CA GLY A 49 -0.43 1.57 20.57
C GLY A 49 -0.31 1.36 19.05
N PRO A 50 0.04 2.39 18.26
CA PRO A 50 0.18 2.28 16.79
C PRO A 50 1.40 1.44 16.35
N GLU A 51 2.18 0.92 17.30
CA GLU A 51 3.52 0.39 17.05
C GLU A 51 3.52 -1.09 16.62
N ASN A 52 2.40 -1.82 16.74
CA ASN A 52 2.25 -3.25 16.35
C ASN A 52 3.42 -4.15 16.82
N VAL A 53 3.74 -4.09 18.12
CA VAL A 53 4.90 -4.78 18.72
C VAL A 53 4.46 -5.92 19.64
N THR A 54 5.07 -7.08 19.50
CA THR A 54 4.89 -8.19 20.46
C THR A 54 5.62 -7.87 21.77
N THR A 55 4.93 -7.91 22.91
CA THR A 55 5.54 -7.58 24.21
C THR A 55 5.70 -8.81 25.08
N TYR A 56 6.94 -9.13 25.44
CA TYR A 56 7.27 -10.21 26.38
C TYR A 56 7.49 -9.62 27.77
N ILE A 57 6.70 -10.06 28.75
CA ILE A 57 6.83 -9.65 30.15
C ILE A 57 7.40 -10.81 30.95
N VAL A 58 8.47 -10.51 31.68
CA VAL A 58 9.32 -11.53 32.32
C VAL A 58 9.43 -11.18 33.78
N ASP A 59 8.95 -12.10 34.62
CA ASP A 59 9.03 -12.02 36.07
C ASP A 59 10.32 -12.70 36.55
N SER A 60 11.14 -12.03 37.34
CA SER A 60 12.38 -12.59 37.89
C SER A 60 12.23 -13.02 39.35
N GLY A 61 12.95 -14.09 39.70
CA GLY A 61 13.06 -14.53 41.10
C GLY A 61 14.13 -13.72 41.84
N ALA A 62 13.92 -13.47 43.13
CA ALA A 62 14.85 -12.71 43.97
C ALA A 62 15.71 -13.61 44.90
N GLY A 63 15.50 -14.92 44.87
CA GLY A 63 16.20 -15.89 45.71
C GLY A 63 17.65 -16.15 45.25
N PRO A 64 18.54 -16.64 46.14
CA PRO A 64 19.91 -16.98 45.79
C PRO A 64 20.02 -18.04 44.67
N ASP A 65 19.08 -19.00 44.66
CA ASP A 65 19.03 -20.10 43.69
C ASP A 65 18.65 -19.64 42.28
N ASP A 66 18.05 -18.46 42.13
CA ASP A 66 17.60 -17.89 40.86
C ASP A 66 18.66 -17.02 40.17
N ARG A 67 19.83 -16.83 40.79
CA ARG A 67 20.83 -15.84 40.35
C ARG A 67 21.32 -16.06 38.92
N ALA A 68 21.63 -17.30 38.55
CA ALA A 68 22.09 -17.62 37.20
C ALA A 68 21.01 -17.35 36.14
N HIS A 69 19.74 -17.61 36.48
CA HIS A 69 18.61 -17.30 35.61
C HIS A 69 18.41 -15.78 35.49
N LEU A 70 18.39 -15.05 36.61
CA LEU A 70 18.29 -13.58 36.63
C LEU A 70 19.35 -12.92 35.72
N GLU A 71 20.61 -13.35 35.80
CA GLU A 71 21.67 -12.83 34.92
C GLU A 71 21.43 -13.13 33.44
N SER A 72 20.87 -14.30 33.12
CA SER A 72 20.48 -14.63 31.75
C SER A 72 19.37 -13.70 31.25
N GLU A 73 18.38 -13.45 32.09
CA GLU A 73 17.21 -12.63 31.74
C GLU A 73 17.56 -11.15 31.62
N ILE A 74 18.44 -10.63 32.48
CA ILE A 74 18.97 -9.26 32.41
C ILE A 74 19.68 -9.02 31.06
N ARG A 75 20.49 -9.97 30.58
CA ARG A 75 21.20 -9.84 29.29
C ARG A 75 20.28 -9.87 28.08
N LYS A 76 19.08 -10.46 28.19
CA LYS A 76 18.07 -10.51 27.11
C LYS A 76 17.09 -9.35 27.14
N ALA A 77 17.04 -8.58 28.23
CA ALA A 77 16.05 -7.53 28.39
C ALA A 77 16.23 -6.42 27.34
N HIS A 78 15.12 -5.91 26.81
CA HIS A 78 15.11 -4.68 26.03
C HIS A 78 14.89 -3.45 26.92
N VAL A 79 14.23 -3.64 28.07
CA VAL A 79 14.00 -2.65 29.13
C VAL A 79 13.87 -3.38 30.47
N ILE A 80 14.36 -2.75 31.54
CA ILE A 80 14.34 -3.32 32.90
C ILE A 80 13.46 -2.45 33.80
N CYS A 81 12.42 -3.04 34.40
CA CYS A 81 11.59 -2.42 35.43
C CYS A 81 12.11 -2.83 36.82
N VAL A 82 12.73 -1.90 37.54
CA VAL A 82 13.21 -2.14 38.91
C VAL A 82 12.10 -1.79 39.91
N VAL A 83 11.50 -2.82 40.49
CA VAL A 83 10.36 -2.73 41.41
C VAL A 83 10.87 -2.63 42.85
N TYR A 84 10.40 -1.61 43.56
CA TYR A 84 10.57 -1.45 45.01
C TYR A 84 9.21 -1.32 45.68
N SER A 85 9.18 -1.52 46.99
CA SER A 85 7.96 -1.47 47.80
C SER A 85 7.94 -0.19 48.61
N ILE A 86 6.87 0.60 48.54
CA ILE A 86 6.81 1.88 49.27
C ILE A 86 6.77 1.71 50.80
N ASP A 87 6.34 0.54 51.29
CA ASP A 87 6.35 0.16 52.71
C ASP A 87 7.69 -0.41 53.18
N ASN A 88 8.69 -0.52 52.29
CA ASN A 88 10.02 -1.05 52.59
C ASN A 88 11.12 -0.17 52.01
N SER A 89 11.60 0.80 52.80
CA SER A 89 12.66 1.73 52.40
C SER A 89 13.96 1.05 51.96
N ASN A 90 14.32 -0.10 52.55
CA ASN A 90 15.53 -0.84 52.16
C ASN A 90 15.48 -1.32 50.70
N SER A 91 14.28 -1.68 50.19
CA SER A 91 14.14 -2.09 48.78
C SER A 91 14.43 -0.96 47.79
N PHE A 92 14.23 0.29 48.21
CA PHE A 92 14.50 1.49 47.44
C PHE A 92 15.97 1.91 47.53
N ASP A 93 16.56 1.89 48.73
CA ASP A 93 17.98 2.19 48.97
C ASP A 93 18.93 1.25 48.19
N ARG A 94 18.44 0.04 47.88
CA ARG A 94 19.17 -0.96 47.08
C ARG A 94 19.22 -0.70 45.59
N ILE A 95 18.43 0.22 45.05
CA ILE A 95 18.45 0.58 43.62
C ILE A 95 19.82 1.15 43.21
N PRO A 96 20.32 2.26 43.83
CA PRO A 96 21.63 2.82 43.51
C PRO A 96 22.80 1.97 44.01
N THR A 97 22.63 1.23 45.11
CA THR A 97 23.74 0.54 45.79
C THR A 97 23.96 -0.89 45.30
N TYR A 98 22.93 -1.52 44.70
CA TYR A 98 23.01 -2.91 44.22
C TYR A 98 22.50 -3.07 42.79
N TRP A 99 21.25 -2.75 42.48
CA TRP A 99 20.61 -3.12 41.21
C TRP A 99 21.26 -2.47 39.98
N LEU A 100 21.44 -1.14 39.97
CA LEU A 100 22.08 -0.46 38.84
C LEU A 100 23.56 -0.85 38.66
N PRO A 101 24.41 -0.88 39.72
CA PRO A 101 25.77 -1.42 39.60
C PRO A 101 25.82 -2.85 39.06
N TYR A 102 24.84 -3.68 39.40
CA TYR A 102 24.78 -5.06 38.95
C TYR A 102 24.51 -5.19 37.45
N PHE A 103 23.59 -4.40 36.87
CA PHE A 103 23.37 -4.38 35.42
C PHE A 103 24.63 -3.97 34.65
N ARG A 104 25.36 -2.96 35.17
CA ARG A 104 26.64 -2.52 34.61
C ARG A 104 27.71 -3.59 34.66
N GLN A 105 27.81 -4.32 35.77
CA GLN A 105 28.74 -5.45 35.91
C GLN A 105 28.48 -6.53 34.86
N LEU A 106 27.22 -6.71 34.45
CA LEU A 106 26.81 -7.64 33.41
C LEU A 106 26.99 -7.10 31.98
N GLY A 107 27.40 -5.83 31.83
CA GLY A 107 27.57 -5.16 30.54
C GLY A 107 26.26 -4.79 29.84
N VAL A 108 25.15 -4.67 30.59
CA VAL A 108 23.83 -4.36 30.04
C VAL A 108 23.58 -2.86 30.08
N ASN A 109 23.29 -2.28 28.92
CA ASN A 109 22.98 -0.86 28.74
C ASN A 109 21.64 -0.71 28.02
N VAL A 110 20.56 -0.93 28.76
CA VAL A 110 19.17 -0.81 28.26
C VAL A 110 18.39 0.14 29.17
N PRO A 111 17.28 0.75 28.69
CA PRO A 111 16.49 1.65 29.52
C PRO A 111 15.99 0.97 30.80
N VAL A 112 15.98 1.74 31.89
CA VAL A 112 15.52 1.32 33.22
C VAL A 112 14.33 2.17 33.64
N ILE A 113 13.28 1.51 34.12
CA ILE A 113 12.07 2.15 34.69
C ILE A 113 12.04 1.83 36.18
N LEU A 114 11.95 2.85 37.04
CA LEU A 114 11.78 2.62 38.48
C LEU A 114 10.29 2.47 38.80
N VAL A 115 9.92 1.44 39.56
CA VAL A 115 8.52 1.10 39.84
C VAL A 115 8.28 1.02 41.34
N GLY A 116 7.60 2.03 41.90
CA GLY A 116 7.19 2.05 43.30
C GLY A 116 5.84 1.35 43.49
N ASN A 117 5.84 0.14 44.05
CA ASN A 117 4.63 -0.68 44.21
C ASN A 117 4.06 -0.58 45.64
N LYS A 118 2.80 -1.00 45.80
CA LYS A 118 2.00 -1.02 47.04
C LYS A 118 1.58 0.35 47.56
N ILE A 119 1.32 1.31 46.67
CA ILE A 119 0.87 2.65 47.09
C ILE A 119 -0.41 2.67 47.91
N ASP A 120 -1.20 1.59 47.86
CA ASP A 120 -2.37 1.37 48.71
C ASP A 120 -2.05 1.31 50.21
N LEU A 121 -0.78 1.12 50.58
CA LEU A 121 -0.32 1.12 51.98
C LEU A 121 0.07 2.52 52.47
N ARG A 122 0.11 3.53 51.59
CA ARG A 122 0.37 4.93 51.96
C ARG A 122 -0.90 5.49 52.62
N GLY A 123 -0.85 5.82 53.91
CA GLY A 123 -1.99 6.42 54.61
C GLY A 123 -2.09 7.93 54.36
N GLY A 124 -3.12 8.39 53.63
CA GLY A 124 -3.37 9.83 53.39
C GLY A 124 -4.05 10.11 52.04
N GLU A 125 -4.50 11.35 51.83
CA GLU A 125 -4.96 11.81 50.50
C GLU A 125 -3.79 11.86 49.51
N PHE A 126 -4.02 11.35 48.30
CA PHE A 126 -3.05 11.28 47.22
C PHE A 126 -2.75 12.68 46.66
N THR A 127 -1.58 13.24 46.94
CA THR A 127 -1.11 14.46 46.24
C THR A 127 0.22 14.23 45.53
N ASN A 128 0.36 14.84 44.35
CA ASN A 128 1.57 14.76 43.53
C ASN A 128 2.78 15.46 44.17
N GLU A 129 2.55 16.38 45.10
CA GLU A 129 3.63 17.10 45.79
C GLU A 129 4.40 16.21 46.78
N ALA A 130 3.73 15.29 47.49
CA ALA A 130 4.40 14.35 48.40
C ALA A 130 5.30 13.36 47.64
N LEU A 131 4.91 13.01 46.42
CA LEU A 131 5.67 12.15 45.51
C LEU A 131 6.91 12.85 44.94
N GLU A 132 6.80 14.14 44.62
CA GLU A 132 7.95 14.97 44.25
C GLU A 132 8.98 15.00 45.38
N GLU A 133 8.58 15.26 46.62
CA GLU A 133 9.53 15.38 47.76
C GLU A 133 10.33 14.10 48.07
N GLU A 134 9.78 12.89 47.84
CA GLU A 134 10.48 11.61 48.05
C GLU A 134 11.39 11.19 46.87
N ILE A 135 10.99 11.50 45.63
CA ILE A 135 11.74 11.10 44.41
C ILE A 135 12.76 12.16 43.99
N LEU A 136 12.53 13.44 44.31
CA LEU A 136 13.44 14.56 44.04
C LEU A 136 14.85 14.32 44.59
N PRO A 137 15.07 13.84 45.83
CA PRO A 137 16.39 13.56 46.36
C PRO A 137 17.15 12.51 45.54
N ILE A 138 16.48 11.51 44.97
CA ILE A 138 17.12 10.51 44.11
C ILE A 138 17.37 11.05 42.72
N MET A 139 16.38 11.67 42.09
CA MET A 139 16.62 12.35 40.82
C MET A 139 17.73 13.40 40.96
N ASN A 140 17.81 14.07 42.10
CA ASN A 140 18.87 15.03 42.41
C ASN A 140 20.18 14.38 42.84
N GLU A 141 20.22 13.26 43.55
CA GLU A 141 21.45 12.53 43.90
C GLU A 141 22.09 11.88 42.65
N PHE A 142 21.26 11.40 41.72
CA PHE A 142 21.66 10.96 40.39
C PHE A 142 22.02 12.14 39.46
N LYS A 143 21.47 13.35 39.67
CA LYS A 143 21.89 14.59 38.98
C LYS A 143 23.14 15.27 39.60
N ALA A 144 23.38 15.17 40.90
CA ALA A 144 24.28 16.05 41.67
C ALA A 144 25.64 15.43 42.05
N ARG A 145 25.83 14.11 41.99
CA ARG A 145 27.11 13.46 42.37
C ARG A 145 28.26 13.61 41.35
N SER A 146 28.28 14.71 40.59
CA SER A 146 29.31 15.04 39.59
C SER A 146 30.17 16.26 39.93
N VAL A 147 30.17 16.72 41.18
CA VAL A 147 31.08 17.78 41.62
C VAL A 147 32.18 17.17 42.48
N HIS A 148 33.41 17.19 41.93
CA HIS A 148 34.71 16.80 42.51
C HIS A 148 35.09 15.31 42.47
N THR A 149 35.76 14.88 41.39
CA THR A 149 37.23 14.61 41.39
C THR A 149 37.70 14.16 39.99
N LEU A 150 38.84 14.74 39.60
CA LEU A 150 39.75 14.58 38.44
C LEU A 150 39.59 13.40 37.45
N SER A 151 39.45 13.80 36.17
CA SER A 151 40.14 13.34 34.93
C SER A 151 40.18 11.85 34.52
N TYR A 152 39.72 11.61 33.28
CA TYR A 152 39.99 10.46 32.39
C TYR A 152 39.38 9.09 32.75
N ALA A 153 38.04 9.00 32.77
CA ALA A 153 37.21 7.85 32.38
C ALA A 153 35.76 8.13 32.87
N ARG A 154 34.98 8.92 32.13
CA ARG A 154 33.60 9.28 32.52
C ARG A 154 32.62 8.68 31.52
N VAL A 155 32.27 7.41 31.74
CA VAL A 155 31.22 6.68 31.03
C VAL A 155 29.93 6.78 31.86
N ASP A 156 28.95 7.51 31.33
CA ASP A 156 27.51 7.18 31.29
C ASP A 156 26.74 6.82 32.58
N VAL A 157 26.96 7.48 33.73
CA VAL A 157 26.10 7.27 34.91
C VAL A 157 24.67 7.85 34.73
N GLN A 158 24.42 8.66 33.70
CA GLN A 158 23.25 9.55 33.61
C GLN A 158 22.13 9.13 32.63
N GLN A 159 22.28 8.02 31.90
CA GLN A 159 21.36 7.66 30.79
C GLN A 159 20.53 6.38 31.01
N GLU A 160 20.69 5.69 32.14
CA GLU A 160 20.05 4.38 32.32
C GLU A 160 18.60 4.49 32.80
N VAL A 161 18.25 5.41 33.70
CA VAL A 161 16.87 5.54 34.22
C VAL A 161 16.06 6.52 33.36
N GLU A 162 15.04 6.02 32.67
CA GLU A 162 14.21 6.80 31.75
C GLU A 162 13.08 7.51 32.50
N THR A 163 12.39 6.81 33.41
CA THR A 163 11.27 7.38 34.19
C THR A 163 10.98 6.57 35.46
N CYS A 164 10.15 7.14 36.34
CA CYS A 164 9.65 6.54 37.58
C CYS A 164 8.12 6.44 37.54
N VAL A 165 7.56 5.29 37.94
CA VAL A 165 6.12 5.04 37.97
C VAL A 165 5.73 4.48 39.34
N GLU A 166 4.74 5.07 39.98
CA GLU A 166 4.14 4.51 41.19
C GLU A 166 2.84 3.77 40.86
N CYS A 167 2.67 2.56 41.41
CA CYS A 167 1.54 1.68 41.14
C CYS A 167 1.06 0.90 42.38
N SER A 168 -0.17 0.39 42.32
CA SER A 168 -0.68 -0.62 43.26
C SER A 168 -1.20 -1.82 42.47
N ALA A 169 -0.51 -2.94 42.58
CA ALA A 169 -1.02 -4.21 42.07
C ALA A 169 -2.31 -4.67 42.78
N LYS A 170 -2.56 -4.20 44.02
CA LYS A 170 -3.74 -4.57 44.82
C LYS A 170 -5.00 -3.79 44.43
N ALA A 171 -4.85 -2.49 44.17
CA ALA A 171 -5.92 -1.58 43.74
C ALA A 171 -6.00 -1.39 42.21
N PRO A 172 -5.44 -2.34 41.42
CA PRO A 172 -4.94 -2.15 40.04
C PRO A 172 -4.69 -0.70 39.56
N MET A 173 -3.98 0.11 40.34
CA MET A 173 -3.68 1.51 39.98
C MET A 173 -2.33 1.61 39.27
N ASN A 174 -2.27 2.34 38.16
CA ASN A 174 -1.08 2.64 37.37
C ASN A 174 -0.25 1.41 36.89
N VAL A 175 -0.82 0.21 36.93
CA VAL A 175 -0.12 -1.03 36.56
C VAL A 175 0.16 -1.07 35.06
N SER A 176 -0.79 -0.62 34.24
CA SER A 176 -0.67 -0.55 32.78
C SER A 176 0.40 0.45 32.33
N GLU A 177 0.54 1.55 33.08
CA GLU A 177 1.47 2.65 32.84
C GLU A 177 2.92 2.17 32.94
N VAL A 178 3.22 1.26 33.87
CA VAL A 178 4.55 0.63 33.99
C VAL A 178 4.97 0.01 32.67
N PHE A 179 4.09 -0.81 32.08
CA PHE A 179 4.37 -1.51 30.83
C PHE A 179 4.35 -0.57 29.63
N TYR A 180 3.46 0.43 29.63
CA TYR A 180 3.41 1.47 28.60
C TYR A 180 4.70 2.28 28.52
N PHE A 181 5.20 2.80 29.64
CA PHE A 181 6.43 3.58 29.68
C PHE A 181 7.65 2.71 29.36
N ALA A 182 7.67 1.46 29.82
CA ALA A 182 8.73 0.51 29.47
C ALA A 182 8.79 0.26 27.96
N GLN A 183 7.63 0.07 27.32
CA GLN A 183 7.57 -0.09 25.86
C GLN A 183 8.03 1.18 25.14
N LYS A 184 7.53 2.36 25.55
CA LYS A 184 7.91 3.64 24.94
C LYS A 184 9.41 3.93 25.04
N ALA A 185 10.06 3.59 26.15
CA ALA A 185 11.49 3.80 26.33
C ALA A 185 12.34 3.02 25.31
N VAL A 186 11.86 1.83 24.89
CA VAL A 186 12.53 1.01 23.88
C VAL A 186 12.27 1.52 22.47
N LEU A 187 11.00 1.86 22.20
CA LEU A 187 10.61 2.21 20.84
C LEU A 187 11.01 3.64 20.47
N HIS A 188 10.96 4.57 21.43
CA HIS A 188 11.26 5.99 21.24
C HIS A 188 12.42 6.44 22.12
N PRO A 189 13.64 5.89 21.95
CA PRO A 189 14.72 6.17 22.87
C PRO A 189 15.13 7.65 22.81
N THR A 190 15.26 8.27 23.98
CA THR A 190 15.71 9.67 24.10
C THR A 190 17.21 9.81 23.81
N ALA A 191 17.99 8.80 24.21
CA ALA A 191 19.44 8.80 24.17
C ALA A 191 20.07 9.19 22.82
N PRO A 192 19.67 8.69 21.65
CA PRO A 192 20.26 9.12 20.37
C PRO A 192 19.86 10.54 19.95
N LEU A 193 18.76 11.08 20.49
CA LEU A 193 18.19 12.37 20.05
C LEU A 193 18.78 13.57 20.80
N TYR A 194 18.95 13.46 22.12
CA TYR A 194 19.08 14.62 23.00
C TYR A 194 20.08 14.39 24.14
N ASP A 195 20.86 15.41 24.49
CA ASP A 195 21.64 15.43 25.73
C ASP A 195 20.87 16.20 26.81
N SER A 196 20.41 15.48 27.83
CA SER A 196 19.61 16.04 28.92
C SER A 196 20.39 16.96 29.86
N ARG A 197 21.73 16.90 29.87
CA ARG A 197 22.57 17.80 30.68
C ARG A 197 22.75 19.16 30.03
N ASP A 198 23.12 19.14 28.76
CA ASP A 198 23.45 20.34 28.01
C ASP A 198 22.20 20.98 27.39
N HIS A 199 21.08 20.28 27.49
CA HIS A 199 19.78 20.67 26.95
C HIS A 199 19.79 20.89 25.43
N VAL A 200 20.62 20.14 24.69
CA VAL A 200 20.78 20.27 23.24
C VAL A 200 20.54 18.96 22.47
N LEU A 201 20.11 19.08 21.22
CA LEU A 201 20.07 17.94 20.29
C LEU A 201 21.47 17.40 20.03
N LYS A 202 21.60 16.07 19.97
CA LYS A 202 22.87 15.43 19.57
C LYS A 202 23.18 15.74 18.10
N PRO A 203 24.46 15.83 17.70
CA PRO A 203 24.84 16.21 16.33
C PRO A 203 24.22 15.33 15.24
N ALA A 204 24.11 14.01 15.47
CA ALA A 204 23.49 13.09 14.50
C ALA A 204 21.99 13.39 14.30
N CYS A 205 21.26 13.67 15.38
CA CYS A 205 19.83 14.03 15.34
C CYS A 205 19.62 15.37 14.63
N ALA A 206 20.45 16.37 14.97
CA ALA A 206 20.41 17.66 14.29
C ALA A 206 20.68 17.52 12.78
N SER A 207 21.70 16.76 12.38
CA SER A 207 21.97 16.49 10.96
C SER A 207 20.83 15.76 10.25
N ALA A 208 20.19 14.80 10.92
CA ALA A 208 19.05 14.08 10.35
C ALA A 208 17.85 15.02 10.11
N LEU A 209 17.50 15.84 11.10
CA LEU A 209 16.43 16.83 11.01
C LEU A 209 16.73 17.94 10.01
N ARG A 210 17.99 18.39 9.88
CA ARG A 210 18.40 19.34 8.82
C ARG A 210 18.19 18.77 7.43
N ARG A 211 18.53 17.50 7.22
CA ARG A 211 18.25 16.84 5.95
C ARG A 211 16.74 16.82 5.68
N ILE A 212 15.92 16.48 6.68
CA ILE A 212 14.46 16.46 6.54
C ILE A 212 13.94 17.86 6.18
N PHE A 213 14.38 18.90 6.89
CA PHE A 213 14.05 20.29 6.58
C PHE A 213 14.32 20.61 5.10
N LYS A 214 15.54 20.32 4.61
CA LYS A 214 15.91 20.54 3.22
C LYS A 214 15.10 19.74 2.20
N LEU A 215 14.51 18.61 2.59
CA LEU A 215 13.65 17.83 1.71
C LEU A 215 12.21 18.36 1.69
N CYS A 216 11.75 18.94 2.80
CA CYS A 216 10.42 19.55 2.91
C CYS A 216 10.36 20.97 2.34
N ASP A 217 11.49 21.68 2.31
CA ASP A 217 11.66 22.96 1.63
C ASP A 217 11.67 22.69 0.12
N THR A 218 10.50 22.70 -0.51
CA THR A 218 10.30 22.28 -1.89
C THR A 218 10.87 23.29 -2.87
N ASN A 219 10.72 24.58 -2.57
CA ASN A 219 11.17 25.68 -3.42
C ASN A 219 12.63 26.11 -3.14
N LYS A 220 13.29 25.54 -2.12
CA LYS A 220 14.68 25.81 -1.71
C LYS A 220 14.97 27.25 -1.31
N ASP A 221 13.97 27.95 -0.77
CA ASP A 221 14.12 29.32 -0.29
C ASP A 221 14.69 29.39 1.14
N GLY A 222 14.83 28.24 1.82
CA GLY A 222 15.36 28.12 3.17
C GLY A 222 14.35 28.39 4.28
N VAL A 223 13.05 28.45 3.97
CA VAL A 223 11.95 28.45 4.93
C VAL A 223 10.95 27.34 4.60
N LEU A 224 10.18 26.90 5.58
CA LEU A 224 9.00 26.07 5.35
C LEU A 224 7.76 26.95 5.49
N ASP A 225 7.11 27.23 4.37
CA ASP A 225 5.91 28.06 4.35
C ASP A 225 4.67 27.30 4.84
N ALA A 226 3.48 27.91 4.72
CA ALA A 226 2.24 27.26 5.16
C ALA A 226 1.87 26.02 4.35
N ALA A 227 2.17 25.99 3.05
CA ALA A 227 1.87 24.87 2.19
C ALA A 227 2.84 23.71 2.48
N GLU A 228 4.14 24.01 2.56
CA GLU A 228 5.19 23.03 2.82
C GLU A 228 5.08 22.42 4.23
N LEU A 229 4.74 23.22 5.24
CA LEU A 229 4.48 22.70 6.58
C LEU A 229 3.25 21.79 6.62
N ASN A 230 2.20 22.10 5.85
CA ASN A 230 1.02 21.26 5.75
C ASN A 230 1.28 19.96 5.00
N GLU A 231 2.08 20.01 3.94
CA GLU A 231 2.52 18.82 3.21
C GLU A 231 3.41 17.94 4.07
N PHE A 232 4.38 18.53 4.78
CA PHE A 232 5.20 17.84 5.78
C PHE A 232 4.34 17.13 6.84
N GLN A 233 3.30 17.81 7.31
CA GLN A 233 2.37 17.29 8.30
C GLN A 233 1.52 16.15 7.76
N ARG A 234 0.92 16.30 6.58
CA ARG A 234 0.22 15.20 5.91
C ARG A 234 1.14 14.01 5.69
N LYS A 235 2.39 14.26 5.28
CA LYS A 235 3.38 13.21 5.05
C LYS A 235 3.73 12.45 6.32
N CYS A 236 3.92 13.14 7.45
CA CYS A 236 4.39 12.51 8.69
C CYS A 236 3.27 11.98 9.59
N PHE A 237 2.09 12.60 9.54
CA PHE A 237 1.02 12.41 10.54
C PHE A 237 -0.36 12.22 9.92
N ASP A 238 -0.46 12.15 8.58
CA ASP A 238 -1.70 11.92 7.82
C ASP A 238 -2.82 12.92 8.14
N ALA A 239 -2.45 14.13 8.58
CA ALA A 239 -3.37 15.23 8.90
C ALA A 239 -2.75 16.59 8.57
N PRO A 240 -3.52 17.57 8.03
CA PRO A 240 -3.06 18.94 7.86
C PRO A 240 -3.20 19.75 9.16
N LEU A 241 -2.43 20.83 9.26
CA LEU A 241 -2.56 21.84 10.32
C LEU A 241 -3.64 22.86 10.00
N GLN A 242 -4.42 23.25 11.01
CA GLN A 242 -5.32 24.39 10.89
C GLN A 242 -4.52 25.70 10.88
N ALA A 243 -5.00 26.72 10.16
CA ALA A 243 -4.30 28.00 10.04
C ALA A 243 -4.00 28.67 11.39
N GLN A 244 -4.91 28.51 12.37
CA GLN A 244 -4.74 29.06 13.71
C GLN A 244 -3.65 28.33 14.52
N GLU A 245 -3.50 27.02 14.32
CA GLU A 245 -2.46 26.21 14.97
C GLU A 245 -1.08 26.60 14.44
N LEU A 246 -0.96 26.75 13.12
CA LEU A 246 0.26 27.15 12.44
C LEU A 246 0.78 28.51 12.92
N GLU A 247 -0.12 29.47 13.10
CA GLU A 247 0.23 30.79 13.63
C GLU A 247 0.69 30.71 15.09
N GLY A 248 0.03 29.88 15.91
CA GLY A 248 0.46 29.62 17.28
C GLY A 248 1.87 29.02 17.36
N ILE A 249 2.21 28.08 16.47
CA ILE A 249 3.54 27.49 16.37
C ILE A 249 4.58 28.55 16.01
N ARG A 250 4.31 29.35 14.97
CA ARG A 250 5.21 30.42 14.53
C ARG A 250 5.48 31.44 15.63
N GLN A 251 4.43 31.88 16.31
CA GLN A 251 4.57 32.84 17.40
C GLN A 251 5.42 32.27 18.53
N MET A 252 5.19 31.02 18.93
CA MET A 252 6.00 30.36 19.96
C MET A 252 7.48 30.24 19.55
N VAL A 253 7.76 29.83 18.31
CA VAL A 253 9.15 29.73 17.82
C VAL A 253 9.80 31.10 17.80
N LYS A 254 9.09 32.12 17.31
CA LYS A 254 9.59 33.50 17.23
C LYS A 254 9.97 34.06 18.60
N ASP A 255 9.14 33.83 19.60
CA ASP A 255 9.35 34.31 20.98
C ASP A 255 10.56 33.66 21.67
N ASN A 256 10.91 32.42 21.30
CA ASN A 256 11.96 31.65 21.96
C ASN A 256 13.28 31.54 21.16
N THR A 257 13.34 32.06 19.94
CA THR A 257 14.53 31.99 19.06
C THR A 257 15.13 33.36 18.74
N ASN A 258 14.85 34.38 19.56
CA ASN A 258 15.24 35.78 19.31
C ASN A 258 14.82 36.28 17.92
N GLY A 259 13.71 35.75 17.38
CA GLY A 259 13.22 36.05 16.04
C GLY A 259 13.90 35.30 14.88
N GLY A 260 15.00 34.58 15.10
CA GLY A 260 15.73 33.87 14.03
C GLY A 260 15.07 32.57 13.54
N GLY A 261 14.12 32.02 14.31
CA GLY A 261 13.41 30.79 13.97
C GLY A 261 12.28 30.94 12.95
N VAL A 262 11.86 32.18 12.64
CA VAL A 262 10.77 32.46 11.69
C VAL A 262 11.18 33.58 10.76
N ARG A 263 11.07 33.37 9.44
CA ARG A 263 11.37 34.37 8.39
C ARG A 263 10.28 34.32 7.33
N ASP A 264 9.82 35.47 6.86
CA ASP A 264 8.79 35.59 5.80
C ASP A 264 7.51 34.78 6.05
N ASN A 265 7.07 34.72 7.31
CA ASN A 265 5.97 33.86 7.78
C ASN A 265 6.20 32.35 7.58
N GLY A 266 7.41 31.90 7.26
CA GLY A 266 7.82 30.50 7.22
C GLY A 266 8.74 30.12 8.39
N LEU A 267 8.86 28.83 8.64
CA LEU A 267 9.74 28.28 9.67
C LEU A 267 11.15 28.10 9.10
N THR A 268 12.18 28.65 9.75
CA THR A 268 13.58 28.45 9.29
C THR A 268 14.13 27.11 9.78
N GLU A 269 15.29 26.67 9.28
CA GLU A 269 15.99 25.48 9.79
C GLU A 269 16.18 25.55 11.32
N MET A 270 16.57 26.73 11.84
CA MET A 270 16.72 26.98 13.27
C MET A 270 15.40 26.80 14.01
N GLY A 271 14.31 27.33 13.47
CA GLY A 271 12.96 27.18 14.04
C GLY A 271 12.49 25.73 14.06
N PHE A 272 12.76 24.98 12.99
CA PHE A 272 12.43 23.56 12.87
C PHE A 272 13.19 22.70 13.90
N LEU A 273 14.50 22.93 14.05
CA LEU A 273 15.30 22.25 15.08
C LEU A 273 14.84 22.61 16.50
N TYR A 274 14.50 23.88 16.74
CA TYR A 274 13.97 24.33 18.02
C TYR A 274 12.62 23.69 18.36
N LEU A 275 11.73 23.56 17.37
CA LEU A 275 10.44 22.91 17.53
C LEU A 275 10.59 21.44 17.96
N HIS A 276 11.46 20.69 17.28
CA HIS A 276 11.76 19.30 17.66
C HIS A 276 12.45 19.18 19.01
N THR A 277 13.33 20.13 19.37
CA THR A 277 13.91 20.23 20.71
C THR A 277 12.81 20.37 21.77
N THR A 278 11.82 21.22 21.51
CA THR A 278 10.69 21.47 22.40
C THR A 278 9.81 20.22 22.56
N PHE A 279 9.56 19.45 21.49
CA PHE A 279 8.81 18.19 21.59
C PHE A 279 9.51 17.19 22.52
N ILE A 280 10.84 17.03 22.36
CA ILE A 280 11.63 16.13 23.20
C ILE A 280 11.59 16.58 24.66
N GLN A 281 11.80 17.87 24.94
CA GLN A 281 11.76 18.43 26.30
C GLN A 281 10.40 18.25 26.99
N ARG A 282 9.31 18.20 26.21
CA ARG A 282 7.95 17.97 26.71
C ARG A 282 7.55 16.49 26.78
N GLY A 283 8.50 15.56 26.59
CA GLY A 283 8.25 14.12 26.62
C GLY A 283 7.52 13.57 25.39
N ARG A 284 7.39 14.36 24.32
CA ARG A 284 6.75 13.97 23.05
C ARG A 284 7.78 13.44 22.05
N LEU A 285 8.52 12.41 22.48
CA LEU A 285 9.58 11.77 21.70
C LEU A 285 9.03 11.12 20.42
N GLU A 286 7.81 10.58 20.49
CA GLU A 286 7.13 9.93 19.37
C GLU A 286 7.01 10.86 18.16
N THR A 287 6.69 12.14 18.35
CA THR A 287 6.53 13.11 17.26
C THR A 287 7.82 13.23 16.44
N THR A 288 8.97 13.34 17.11
CA THR A 288 10.27 13.43 16.44
C THR A 288 10.65 12.10 15.79
N TRP A 289 10.40 10.98 16.45
CA TRP A 289 10.69 9.66 15.89
C TRP A 289 9.82 9.29 14.69
N THR A 290 8.54 9.65 14.69
CA THR A 290 7.63 9.48 13.55
C THR A 290 8.18 10.19 12.32
N VAL A 291 8.60 11.45 12.48
CA VAL A 291 9.25 12.23 11.41
C VAL A 291 10.53 11.54 10.94
N LEU A 292 11.44 11.16 11.85
CA LEU A 292 12.67 10.47 11.48
C LEU A 292 12.41 9.17 10.70
N ARG A 293 11.47 8.35 11.15
CA ARG A 293 11.11 7.07 10.51
C ARG A 293 10.44 7.27 9.16
N LYS A 294 9.54 8.25 9.01
CA LYS A 294 8.91 8.57 7.71
C LYS A 294 9.94 8.94 6.65
N PHE A 295 11.07 9.53 7.06
CA PHE A 295 12.20 9.87 6.20
C PHE A 295 13.30 8.80 6.16
N GLY A 296 13.02 7.58 6.64
CA GLY A 296 13.84 6.39 6.46
C GLY A 296 14.90 6.13 7.54
N TYR A 297 14.96 6.94 8.61
CA TYR A 297 15.94 6.77 9.68
C TYR A 297 15.58 5.66 10.66
N ALA A 298 16.60 4.91 11.09
CA ALA A 298 16.53 3.94 12.17
C ALA A 298 16.90 4.55 13.53
N GLU A 299 16.90 3.72 14.57
CA GLU A 299 17.23 4.10 15.97
C GLU A 299 18.66 4.64 16.13
N ASP A 300 19.58 4.27 15.24
CA ASP A 300 20.96 4.78 15.19
C ASP A 300 21.11 6.06 14.36
N LEU A 301 19.99 6.63 13.89
CA LEU A 301 19.91 7.81 13.05
C LEU A 301 20.62 7.66 11.70
N ARG A 302 20.70 6.43 11.18
CA ARG A 302 21.12 6.14 9.80
C ARG A 302 19.92 5.75 8.95
N LEU A 303 19.99 6.05 7.65
CA LEU A 303 18.98 5.61 6.70
C LEU A 303 19.06 4.09 6.53
N THR A 304 17.91 3.43 6.60
CA THR A 304 17.84 1.97 6.51
C THR A 304 18.20 1.47 5.10
N GLU A 305 18.76 0.27 5.02
CA GLU A 305 19.05 -0.39 3.73
C GLU A 305 17.78 -0.59 2.91
N GLY A 306 16.67 -1.01 3.54
CA GLY A 306 15.39 -1.15 2.85
C GLY A 306 14.85 0.16 2.28
N PHE A 307 15.15 1.29 2.94
CA PHE A 307 14.82 2.62 2.40
C PHE A 307 15.71 2.98 1.21
N LEU A 308 17.02 2.77 1.27
CA LEU A 308 17.94 3.15 0.18
C LEU A 308 17.99 2.15 -0.98
N SER A 309 17.66 0.90 -0.73
CA SER A 309 17.74 -0.21 -1.69
C SER A 309 16.49 -1.07 -1.55
N PRO A 310 15.31 -0.54 -1.93
CA PRO A 310 14.08 -1.31 -1.94
C PRO A 310 14.22 -2.50 -2.90
N LYS A 311 13.47 -3.57 -2.64
CA LYS A 311 13.51 -4.77 -3.45
C LYS A 311 13.06 -4.44 -4.88
N PHE A 312 13.94 -4.70 -5.85
CA PHE A 312 13.69 -4.44 -7.27
C PHE A 312 14.31 -5.56 -8.10
N ASP A 313 13.48 -6.54 -8.46
CA ASP A 313 13.93 -7.76 -9.14
C ASP A 313 14.02 -7.54 -10.66
N VAL A 314 15.22 -7.61 -11.21
CA VAL A 314 15.47 -7.47 -12.65
C VAL A 314 15.75 -8.85 -13.25
N ALA A 315 14.88 -9.28 -14.17
CA ALA A 315 15.05 -10.55 -14.86
C ALA A 315 16.37 -10.59 -15.68
N PRO A 316 17.01 -11.76 -15.84
CA PRO A 316 18.20 -11.88 -16.67
C PRO A 316 17.95 -11.37 -18.09
N ASP A 317 18.95 -10.72 -18.69
CA ASP A 317 18.91 -10.17 -20.07
C ASP A 317 18.02 -8.92 -20.26
N CYS A 318 17.29 -8.48 -19.23
CA CYS A 318 16.63 -7.16 -19.20
C CYS A 318 17.62 -6.04 -18.84
N SER A 319 17.21 -4.79 -19.05
CA SER A 319 17.88 -3.59 -18.54
C SER A 319 16.92 -2.79 -17.68
N VAL A 320 17.45 -1.77 -17.02
CA VAL A 320 16.65 -0.81 -16.26
C VAL A 320 16.84 0.55 -16.89
N GLU A 321 15.75 1.28 -17.07
CA GLU A 321 15.73 2.66 -17.56
C GLU A 321 14.94 3.52 -16.57
N LEU A 322 15.12 4.84 -16.65
CA LEU A 322 14.23 5.75 -15.94
C LEU A 322 12.82 5.65 -16.55
N SER A 323 11.81 5.64 -15.68
CA SER A 323 10.42 5.78 -16.10
C SER A 323 10.11 7.26 -16.40
N PRO A 324 8.96 7.59 -17.00
CA PRO A 324 8.52 8.98 -17.15
C PRO A 324 8.52 9.76 -15.81
N LEU A 325 8.15 9.10 -14.71
CA LEU A 325 8.19 9.70 -13.36
C LEU A 325 9.62 9.95 -12.87
N GLY A 326 10.56 9.06 -13.21
CA GLY A 326 11.97 9.25 -12.89
C GLY A 326 12.58 10.43 -13.65
N TYR A 327 12.27 10.57 -14.95
CA TYR A 327 12.69 11.72 -15.74
C TYR A 327 12.10 13.02 -15.19
N GLN A 328 10.80 13.04 -14.91
CA GLN A 328 10.12 14.21 -14.34
C GLN A 328 10.80 14.65 -13.04
N PHE A 329 11.04 13.72 -12.10
CA PHE A 329 11.70 14.05 -10.84
C PHE A 329 13.10 14.67 -11.04
N PHE A 330 13.93 14.10 -11.92
CA PHE A 330 15.27 14.65 -12.14
C PHE A 330 15.24 15.99 -12.90
N THR A 331 14.23 16.24 -13.74
CA THR A 331 14.01 17.55 -14.35
C THR A 331 13.59 18.58 -13.31
N ASP A 332 12.58 18.29 -12.49
CA ASP A 332 12.10 19.18 -11.43
C ASP A 332 13.24 19.52 -10.45
N LEU A 333 14.06 18.52 -10.10
CA LEU A 333 15.23 18.70 -9.25
C LEU A 333 16.31 19.58 -9.90
N PHE A 334 16.51 19.47 -11.22
CA PHE A 334 17.43 20.35 -11.94
C PHE A 334 16.94 21.79 -11.90
N GLU A 335 15.69 22.03 -12.32
CA GLU A 335 15.10 23.37 -12.42
C GLU A 335 15.02 24.08 -11.06
N THR A 336 14.82 23.32 -9.98
CA THR A 336 14.79 23.84 -8.60
C THR A 336 16.15 24.40 -8.16
N PHE A 337 17.26 23.84 -8.66
CA PHE A 337 18.61 24.22 -8.24
C PHE A 337 19.35 25.09 -9.27
N ASP A 338 18.85 25.20 -10.50
CA ASP A 338 19.27 26.16 -11.53
C ASP A 338 18.73 27.56 -11.17
N LYS A 339 19.40 28.22 -10.23
CA LYS A 339 18.89 29.46 -9.61
C LYS A 339 18.97 30.66 -10.53
N ASP A 340 19.92 30.66 -11.46
CA ASP A 340 20.06 31.72 -12.45
C ASP A 340 19.37 31.42 -13.78
N GLN A 341 18.70 30.26 -13.89
CA GLN A 341 17.89 29.84 -15.03
C GLN A 341 18.68 29.87 -16.34
N ASP A 342 19.96 29.52 -16.26
CA ASP A 342 20.85 29.49 -17.43
C ASP A 342 20.81 28.13 -18.16
N GLY A 343 20.05 27.16 -17.63
CA GLY A 343 19.89 25.84 -18.19
C GLY A 343 21.07 24.92 -17.91
N ALA A 344 21.96 25.29 -16.97
CA ALA A 344 23.12 24.52 -16.55
C ALA A 344 23.37 24.59 -15.03
N LEU A 345 23.82 23.49 -14.44
CA LEU A 345 24.20 23.45 -13.02
C LEU A 345 25.70 23.68 -12.85
N LYS A 346 26.05 24.76 -12.15
CA LYS A 346 27.42 25.08 -11.75
C LYS A 346 27.89 24.15 -10.62
N PRO A 347 29.22 24.04 -10.37
CA PRO A 347 29.74 23.20 -9.30
C PRO A 347 29.12 23.49 -7.92
N ALA A 348 28.88 24.76 -7.60
CA ALA A 348 28.25 25.15 -6.34
C ALA A 348 26.77 24.74 -6.23
N GLU A 349 26.03 24.71 -7.35
CA GLU A 349 24.64 24.25 -7.39
C GLU A 349 24.57 22.73 -7.30
N LEU A 350 25.48 22.02 -7.97
CA LEU A 350 25.64 20.57 -7.82
C LEU A 350 25.93 20.17 -6.38
N ASP A 351 26.81 20.91 -5.69
CA ASP A 351 27.07 20.68 -4.26
C ASP A 351 25.81 20.88 -3.41
N GLN A 352 24.95 21.83 -3.77
CA GLN A 352 23.66 22.06 -3.10
C GLN A 352 22.66 20.93 -3.38
N VAL A 353 22.53 20.48 -4.63
CA VAL A 353 21.67 19.34 -5.04
C VAL A 353 21.99 18.11 -4.21
N PHE A 354 23.28 17.80 -4.07
CA PHE A 354 23.73 16.60 -3.35
C PHE A 354 23.90 16.82 -1.84
N SER A 355 23.52 17.98 -1.29
CA SER A 355 23.71 18.29 0.13
C SER A 355 22.85 17.47 1.11
N THR A 356 21.86 16.73 0.60
CA THR A 356 21.03 15.75 1.34
C THR A 356 21.49 14.30 1.14
N SER A 357 22.61 14.10 0.43
CA SER A 357 23.21 12.80 0.12
C SER A 357 24.64 12.70 0.70
N PRO A 358 25.28 11.52 0.66
CA PRO A 358 26.70 11.37 1.04
C PRO A 358 27.69 12.15 0.14
N GLY A 359 27.21 12.74 -0.97
CA GLY A 359 28.00 13.50 -1.93
C GLY A 359 27.60 13.17 -3.37
N ASN A 360 28.31 13.73 -4.35
CA ASN A 360 28.07 13.46 -5.76
C ASN A 360 28.40 11.98 -6.10
N PRO A 361 27.45 11.19 -6.66
CA PRO A 361 27.65 9.76 -6.97
C PRO A 361 28.75 9.51 -8.00
N TRP A 362 29.09 10.53 -8.78
CA TRP A 362 30.02 10.43 -9.91
C TRP A 362 31.36 11.09 -9.66
N ALA A 363 31.65 11.52 -8.42
CA ALA A 363 32.92 12.16 -8.07
C ALA A 363 34.15 11.33 -8.48
N ALA A 364 34.05 9.99 -8.41
CA ALA A 364 35.13 9.08 -8.81
C ALA A 364 35.24 8.84 -10.33
N GLN A 365 34.27 9.31 -11.12
CA GLN A 365 34.17 9.06 -12.57
C GLN A 365 34.62 10.27 -13.43
N ASN A 366 35.26 11.27 -12.81
CA ASN A 366 35.62 12.55 -13.46
C ASN A 366 34.40 13.30 -14.03
N PHE A 367 33.22 13.16 -13.43
CA PHE A 367 32.09 14.02 -13.76
C PHE A 367 32.47 15.50 -13.55
N PRO A 368 32.10 16.43 -14.46
CA PRO A 368 31.15 16.28 -15.57
C PRO A 368 31.76 15.93 -16.94
N ASP A 369 33.00 15.42 -17.03
CA ASP A 369 33.61 15.04 -18.31
C ASP A 369 32.94 13.84 -19.00
N THR A 370 32.05 13.15 -18.28
CA THR A 370 31.30 11.98 -18.75
C THR A 370 30.05 12.34 -19.57
N THR A 371 29.64 13.61 -19.59
CA THR A 371 28.39 14.07 -20.21
C THR A 371 28.53 15.47 -20.82
N SER A 372 27.50 15.96 -21.50
CA SER A 372 27.50 17.31 -22.09
C SER A 372 27.53 18.40 -21.02
N SER A 373 28.34 19.42 -21.26
CA SER A 373 28.40 20.67 -20.47
C SER A 373 28.33 21.87 -21.41
N ASP A 374 27.99 23.03 -20.88
CA ASP A 374 28.09 24.30 -21.60
C ASP A 374 29.57 24.74 -21.79
N ASP A 375 29.77 25.92 -22.37
CA ASP A 375 31.10 26.51 -22.60
C ASP A 375 31.83 26.87 -21.29
N SER A 376 31.11 27.01 -20.17
CA SER A 376 31.68 27.27 -18.84
C SER A 376 32.08 26.00 -18.09
N GLY A 377 31.68 24.83 -18.59
CA GLY A 377 31.88 23.53 -17.95
C GLY A 377 30.77 23.15 -16.96
N ALA A 378 29.69 23.92 -16.89
CA ALA A 378 28.48 23.64 -16.13
C ALA A 378 27.62 22.57 -16.83
N VAL A 379 26.90 21.75 -16.05
CA VAL A 379 26.18 20.58 -16.56
C VAL A 379 24.82 20.98 -17.08
N THR A 380 24.56 20.82 -18.36
CA THR A 380 23.24 21.15 -18.95
C THR A 380 22.17 20.16 -18.51
N LEU A 381 20.88 20.54 -18.62
CA LEU A 381 19.76 19.62 -18.34
C LEU A 381 19.86 18.31 -19.15
N GLN A 382 20.22 18.41 -20.43
CA GLN A 382 20.49 17.26 -21.29
C GLN A 382 21.60 16.37 -20.71
N GLY A 383 22.70 16.98 -20.27
CA GLY A 383 23.83 16.27 -19.69
C GLY A 383 23.48 15.60 -18.36
N TRP A 384 22.67 16.26 -17.54
CA TRP A 384 22.15 15.76 -16.28
C TRP A 384 21.26 14.52 -16.46
N LEU A 385 20.25 14.59 -17.34
CA LEU A 385 19.36 13.47 -17.62
C LEU A 385 20.09 12.31 -18.30
N ALA A 386 21.05 12.60 -19.17
CA ALA A 386 21.92 11.60 -19.78
C ALA A 386 22.75 10.85 -18.71
N GLN A 387 23.34 11.58 -17.77
CA GLN A 387 24.14 10.99 -16.68
C GLN A 387 23.30 10.08 -15.77
N TRP A 388 22.08 10.48 -15.41
CA TRP A 388 21.16 9.61 -14.66
C TRP A 388 20.68 8.39 -15.47
N SER A 389 20.47 8.55 -16.77
CA SER A 389 20.12 7.45 -17.67
C SER A 389 21.26 6.41 -17.74
N MET A 390 22.51 6.86 -17.84
CA MET A 390 23.69 5.99 -17.78
C MET A 390 23.81 5.29 -16.43
N THR A 391 23.65 6.03 -15.33
CA THR A 391 23.73 5.47 -13.97
C THR A 391 22.68 4.39 -13.77
N THR A 392 21.46 4.63 -14.23
CA THR A 392 20.35 3.66 -14.12
C THR A 392 20.59 2.41 -14.95
N LEU A 393 21.12 2.56 -16.17
CA LEU A 393 21.45 1.43 -17.03
C LEU A 393 22.57 0.54 -16.45
N LEU A 394 23.61 1.17 -15.90
CA LEU A 394 24.82 0.47 -15.43
C LEU A 394 24.71 -0.01 -13.99
N ASP A 395 24.05 0.75 -13.12
CA ASP A 395 23.86 0.47 -11.70
C ASP A 395 22.60 1.16 -11.12
N HIS A 396 21.43 0.63 -11.51
CA HIS A 396 20.13 1.06 -10.97
C HIS A 396 20.02 1.10 -9.44
N LYS A 397 20.83 0.33 -8.68
CA LYS A 397 20.82 0.37 -7.22
C LYS A 397 21.32 1.71 -6.69
N THR A 398 22.35 2.27 -7.33
CA THR A 398 22.83 3.63 -7.03
C THR A 398 21.73 4.65 -7.33
N THR A 399 20.99 4.52 -8.44
CA THR A 399 19.83 5.40 -8.72
C THR A 399 18.78 5.31 -7.62
N LEU A 400 18.38 4.11 -7.19
CA LEU A 400 17.40 3.93 -6.10
C LEU A 400 17.85 4.56 -4.77
N ALA A 401 19.13 4.40 -4.43
CA ALA A 401 19.70 5.01 -3.23
C ALA A 401 19.65 6.53 -3.30
N TYR A 402 19.98 7.12 -4.44
CA TYR A 402 19.96 8.56 -4.64
C TYR A 402 18.55 9.15 -4.74
N LEU A 403 17.59 8.42 -5.32
CA LEU A 403 16.18 8.80 -5.20
C LEU A 403 15.77 8.89 -3.73
N GLY A 404 16.27 7.99 -2.88
CA GLY A 404 16.05 8.05 -1.43
C GLY A 404 16.76 9.22 -0.75
N TYR A 405 18.02 9.48 -1.09
CA TYR A 405 18.76 10.61 -0.54
C TYR A 405 18.14 11.95 -0.92
N LEU A 406 17.75 12.11 -2.18
CA LEU A 406 17.23 13.34 -2.78
C LEU A 406 15.73 13.55 -2.51
N GLY A 407 15.04 12.56 -1.94
CA GLY A 407 13.66 12.68 -1.49
C GLY A 407 12.62 12.56 -2.60
N TYR A 408 12.75 11.55 -3.45
CA TYR A 408 11.71 11.18 -4.42
C TYR A 408 10.33 11.13 -3.74
N PRO A 409 9.32 11.85 -4.26
CA PRO A 409 8.08 12.10 -3.52
C PRO A 409 7.09 10.93 -3.57
N ASN A 410 7.10 10.12 -4.63
CA ASN A 410 6.12 9.06 -4.85
C ASN A 410 6.58 7.73 -4.23
N GLU A 411 5.64 6.92 -3.77
CA GLU A 411 5.88 5.53 -3.38
C GLU A 411 5.01 4.58 -4.24
N PRO A 412 5.48 3.37 -4.59
CA PRO A 412 6.80 2.84 -4.28
C PRO A 412 7.87 3.57 -5.11
N ARG A 413 9.01 3.88 -4.48
CA ARG A 413 10.14 4.55 -5.15
C ARG A 413 10.65 3.83 -6.40
N THR A 414 10.43 2.53 -6.48
CA THR A 414 10.74 1.71 -7.64
C THR A 414 9.99 2.13 -8.90
N GLY A 415 8.85 2.84 -8.77
CA GLY A 415 8.08 3.42 -9.88
C GLY A 415 8.83 4.50 -10.67
N ALA A 416 9.92 5.07 -10.14
CA ALA A 416 10.83 5.94 -10.88
C ALA A 416 11.64 5.19 -11.97
N LEU A 417 11.66 3.86 -11.90
CA LEU A 417 12.40 2.99 -12.81
C LEU A 417 11.45 2.10 -13.60
N GLN A 418 11.89 1.66 -14.78
CA GLN A 418 11.18 0.68 -15.60
C GLN A 418 12.13 -0.42 -16.07
N VAL A 419 11.66 -1.67 -16.02
CA VAL A 419 12.41 -2.82 -16.53
C VAL A 419 12.10 -3.02 -18.01
N THR A 420 13.13 -3.12 -18.82
CA THR A 420 12.97 -3.32 -20.27
C THR A 420 12.71 -4.78 -20.61
N ARG A 421 12.28 -5.02 -21.85
CA ARG A 421 12.12 -6.39 -22.36
C ARG A 421 13.49 -7.08 -22.46
N PRO A 422 13.55 -8.42 -22.37
CA PRO A 422 14.79 -9.15 -22.56
C PRO A 422 15.43 -8.86 -23.93
N ARG A 423 16.71 -8.48 -23.94
CA ARG A 423 17.46 -8.10 -25.16
C ARG A 423 17.40 -9.17 -26.26
N LYS A 424 17.46 -10.45 -25.91
CA LYS A 424 17.34 -11.57 -26.85
C LYS A 424 16.02 -11.58 -27.59
N THR A 425 14.93 -11.21 -26.92
CA THR A 425 13.60 -11.12 -27.54
C THR A 425 13.58 -9.99 -28.57
N ASP A 426 14.12 -8.83 -28.22
CA ASP A 426 14.16 -7.68 -29.13
C ASP A 426 15.11 -7.92 -30.31
N ARG A 427 16.29 -8.50 -30.07
CA ARG A 427 17.22 -8.93 -31.13
C ARG A 427 16.58 -9.92 -32.09
N ARG A 428 15.84 -10.92 -31.59
CA ARG A 428 15.11 -11.87 -32.45
C ARG A 428 14.03 -11.19 -33.30
N LYS A 429 13.29 -10.25 -32.72
CA LYS A 429 12.22 -9.51 -33.42
C LYS A 429 12.77 -8.46 -34.40
N GLY A 430 14.02 -8.02 -34.21
CA GLY A 430 14.67 -7.06 -35.10
C GLY A 430 14.29 -5.61 -34.88
N LYS A 431 13.50 -5.32 -33.84
CA LYS A 431 13.06 -3.98 -33.49
C LYS A 431 13.14 -3.79 -31.99
N VAL A 432 13.97 -2.86 -31.55
CA VAL A 432 14.19 -2.52 -30.13
C VAL A 432 13.44 -1.22 -29.81
N MET A 433 12.67 -1.21 -28.73
CA MET A 433 11.84 -0.07 -28.29
C MET A 433 12.45 0.73 -27.13
N ARG A 434 13.66 0.35 -26.69
CA ARG A 434 14.40 0.96 -25.58
C ARG A 434 14.84 2.38 -25.90
N ASN A 435 15.10 3.17 -24.85
CA ASN A 435 15.56 4.55 -24.99
C ASN A 435 17.03 4.74 -24.66
N VAL A 436 17.65 3.81 -23.92
CA VAL A 436 19.05 3.91 -23.50
C VAL A 436 19.83 2.73 -24.07
N PHE A 437 20.87 3.01 -24.86
CA PHE A 437 21.70 2.00 -25.54
C PHE A 437 23.14 2.00 -25.04
N LEU A 438 23.73 0.81 -24.89
CA LEU A 438 25.13 0.64 -24.51
C LEU A 438 25.98 0.20 -25.70
N ALA A 439 27.03 0.93 -26.02
CA ALA A 439 27.99 0.57 -27.05
C ALA A 439 29.41 0.43 -26.49
N TYR A 440 30.07 -0.67 -26.85
CA TYR A 440 31.47 -0.92 -26.52
C TYR A 440 32.36 -0.45 -27.66
N VAL A 441 33.37 0.35 -27.34
CA VAL A 441 34.31 0.93 -28.32
C VAL A 441 35.66 0.21 -28.19
N CYS A 442 35.99 -0.59 -29.21
CA CYS A 442 37.15 -1.49 -29.22
C CYS A 442 38.10 -1.16 -30.37
N GLY A 443 39.41 -1.31 -30.18
CA GLY A 443 40.41 -0.96 -31.19
C GLY A 443 41.82 -0.78 -30.64
N ALA A 444 42.81 -0.69 -31.53
CA ALA A 444 44.22 -0.62 -31.15
C ALA A 444 44.54 0.62 -30.28
N ALA A 445 45.65 0.57 -29.53
CA ALA A 445 46.22 1.75 -28.89
C ALA A 445 46.48 2.84 -29.94
N GLY A 446 46.12 4.09 -29.65
CA GLY A 446 46.28 5.21 -30.59
C GLY A 446 45.25 5.28 -31.73
N SER A 447 44.29 4.35 -31.80
CA SER A 447 43.27 4.34 -32.88
C SER A 447 42.18 5.41 -32.75
N GLY A 448 42.29 6.37 -31.83
CA GLY A 448 41.33 7.47 -31.72
C GLY A 448 40.04 7.20 -30.93
N LYS A 449 39.92 6.04 -30.25
CA LYS A 449 38.76 5.69 -29.40
C LYS A 449 38.39 6.80 -28.40
N THR A 450 39.32 7.20 -27.56
CA THR A 450 39.08 8.21 -26.51
C THR A 450 38.68 9.55 -27.10
N SER A 451 39.26 9.93 -28.24
CA SER A 451 38.88 11.17 -28.95
C SER A 451 37.44 11.11 -29.44
N LEU A 452 36.98 9.94 -29.91
CA LEU A 452 35.59 9.73 -30.31
C LEU A 452 34.62 9.85 -29.13
N LEU A 453 34.95 9.24 -27.98
CA LEU A 453 34.14 9.35 -26.75
C LEU A 453 34.07 10.80 -26.25
N LYS A 454 35.21 11.50 -26.19
CA LYS A 454 35.27 12.90 -25.75
C LYS A 454 34.47 13.82 -26.67
N ALA A 455 34.56 13.61 -27.98
CA ALA A 455 33.78 14.38 -28.93
C ALA A 455 32.28 14.15 -28.78
N PHE A 456 31.86 12.92 -28.47
CA PHE A 456 30.45 12.64 -28.18
C PHE A 456 29.93 13.39 -26.95
N ALA A 457 30.76 13.53 -25.92
CA ALA A 457 30.45 14.31 -24.72
C ALA A 457 30.68 15.84 -24.89
N GLY A 458 31.05 16.31 -26.09
CA GLY A 458 31.36 17.72 -26.34
C GLY A 458 32.64 18.23 -25.67
N LYS A 459 33.56 17.33 -25.29
CA LYS A 459 34.79 17.67 -24.55
C LYS A 459 35.98 17.91 -25.46
N PRO A 460 36.89 18.83 -25.09
CA PRO A 460 38.06 19.14 -25.89
C PRO A 460 39.01 17.94 -26.02
N ILE A 461 39.62 17.83 -27.20
CA ILE A 461 40.61 16.79 -27.51
C ILE A 461 41.96 17.19 -26.90
N ARG A 462 42.68 16.24 -26.32
CA ARG A 462 44.06 16.46 -25.85
C ARG A 462 45.02 16.36 -27.04
N SER A 463 46.03 17.23 -27.07
CA SER A 463 47.05 17.26 -28.14
C SER A 463 48.09 16.14 -28.04
N PHE A 464 48.17 15.44 -26.91
CA PHE A 464 49.07 14.32 -26.66
C PHE A 464 48.30 13.03 -26.37
N TYR A 465 48.93 11.90 -26.68
CA TYR A 465 48.36 10.57 -26.43
C TYR A 465 48.48 10.20 -24.95
N GLU A 466 47.39 9.70 -24.38
CA GLU A 466 47.34 9.15 -23.04
C GLU A 466 46.70 7.75 -23.07
N PRO A 467 47.40 6.70 -22.62
CA PRO A 467 46.84 5.37 -22.58
C PRO A 467 45.65 5.25 -21.63
N THR A 468 44.57 4.64 -22.11
CA THR A 468 43.39 4.29 -21.29
C THR A 468 43.78 3.23 -20.25
N SER A 469 43.85 3.63 -18.98
CA SER A 469 44.27 2.77 -17.85
C SER A 469 43.10 2.17 -17.08
N LYS A 470 41.93 2.83 -17.12
CA LYS A 470 40.68 2.41 -16.48
C LYS A 470 39.54 2.43 -17.50
N MET A 471 38.42 1.82 -17.16
CA MET A 471 37.18 1.95 -17.92
C MET A 471 36.77 3.43 -18.01
N LEU A 472 36.54 3.92 -19.23
CA LEU A 472 35.97 5.25 -19.47
C LEU A 472 34.56 5.08 -20.04
N SER A 473 33.58 5.79 -19.44
CA SER A 473 32.19 5.80 -19.90
C SER A 473 31.77 7.24 -20.18
N VAL A 474 31.11 7.47 -21.30
CA VAL A 474 30.47 8.75 -21.63
C VAL A 474 29.04 8.53 -22.08
N VAL A 475 28.18 9.52 -21.90
CA VAL A 475 26.78 9.48 -22.30
C VAL A 475 26.35 10.82 -22.88
N ASN A 476 25.49 10.77 -23.89
CA ASN A 476 24.80 11.94 -24.43
C ASN A 476 23.49 11.51 -25.13
N SER A 477 22.62 12.46 -25.45
CA SER A 477 21.42 12.22 -26.25
C SER A 477 21.73 12.28 -27.76
N VAL A 478 20.95 11.53 -28.54
CA VAL A 478 20.97 11.46 -30.00
C VAL A 478 19.53 11.51 -30.48
N ALA A 479 19.19 12.47 -31.33
CA ALA A 479 17.85 12.61 -31.89
C ALA A 479 17.68 11.71 -33.11
N ILE A 480 16.71 10.78 -33.07
CA ILE A 480 16.41 9.84 -34.15
C ILE A 480 14.91 9.81 -34.40
N ASP A 481 14.52 10.07 -35.64
CA ASP A 481 13.14 10.04 -36.12
C ASP A 481 12.17 10.87 -35.24
N GLY A 482 12.67 12.01 -34.74
CA GLY A 482 11.91 12.91 -33.85
C GLY A 482 11.84 12.47 -32.38
N SER A 483 12.55 11.41 -31.99
CA SER A 483 12.65 10.94 -30.60
C SER A 483 14.08 11.05 -30.08
N GLU A 484 14.26 11.49 -28.84
CA GLU A 484 15.56 11.46 -28.18
C GLU A 484 15.88 10.05 -27.66
N LYS A 485 17.12 9.63 -27.87
CA LYS A 485 17.70 8.38 -27.34
C LYS A 485 18.98 8.70 -26.61
N TYR A 486 19.30 7.96 -25.56
CA TYR A 486 20.56 8.09 -24.83
C TYR A 486 21.52 6.99 -25.28
N LEU A 487 22.75 7.38 -25.63
CA LEU A 487 23.80 6.45 -26.01
C LEU A 487 24.90 6.49 -24.97
N VAL A 488 25.27 5.34 -24.43
CA VAL A 488 26.39 5.17 -23.50
C VAL A 488 27.54 4.51 -24.27
N LEU A 489 28.69 5.17 -24.33
CA LEU A 489 29.91 4.64 -24.94
C LEU A 489 30.90 4.22 -23.86
N GLN A 490 31.42 2.99 -23.94
CA GLN A 490 32.43 2.48 -23.01
C GLN A 490 33.72 2.07 -23.72
N GLU A 491 34.84 2.62 -23.28
CA GLU A 491 36.20 2.26 -23.74
C GLU A 491 37.01 1.61 -22.63
N PHE A 492 37.49 0.39 -22.87
CA PHE A 492 38.25 -0.40 -21.90
C PHE A 492 39.76 -0.15 -22.02
N GLY A 493 40.42 0.01 -20.87
CA GLY A 493 41.87 -0.08 -20.82
C GLY A 493 42.36 -1.49 -21.18
N SER A 494 43.59 -1.61 -21.65
CA SER A 494 44.16 -2.86 -22.19
C SER A 494 44.05 -4.08 -21.26
N LYS A 495 44.13 -3.86 -19.93
CA LYS A 495 43.95 -4.91 -18.93
C LYS A 495 42.50 -5.40 -18.82
N TYR A 496 41.53 -4.50 -18.95
CA TYR A 496 40.11 -4.79 -18.75
C TYR A 496 39.39 -5.20 -20.04
N GLU A 497 39.90 -4.82 -21.23
CA GLU A 497 39.30 -5.17 -22.52
C GLU A 497 39.21 -6.70 -22.68
N ALA A 498 40.32 -7.41 -22.48
CA ALA A 498 40.33 -8.87 -22.56
C ALA A 498 39.44 -9.54 -21.50
N GLU A 499 39.37 -9.00 -20.29
CA GLU A 499 38.52 -9.53 -19.22
C GLU A 499 37.02 -9.36 -19.55
N THR A 500 36.63 -8.18 -20.02
CA THR A 500 35.26 -7.88 -20.43
C THR A 500 34.84 -8.74 -21.62
N LEU A 501 35.67 -8.82 -22.66
CA LEU A 501 35.35 -9.55 -23.89
C LEU A 501 35.34 -11.08 -23.72
N ARG A 502 36.03 -11.63 -22.72
CA ARG A 502 35.96 -13.05 -22.36
C ARG A 502 34.66 -13.43 -21.64
N ASN A 503 34.03 -12.47 -20.99
CA ASN A 503 32.87 -12.74 -20.13
C ASN A 503 31.58 -12.50 -20.91
N SER A 504 30.91 -13.60 -21.31
CA SER A 504 29.67 -13.53 -22.08
C SER A 504 28.57 -12.71 -21.37
N LYS A 505 28.53 -12.73 -20.03
CA LYS A 505 27.55 -11.93 -19.27
C LYS A 505 27.80 -10.43 -19.40
N LYS A 506 29.06 -10.00 -19.57
CA LYS A 506 29.41 -8.59 -19.78
C LYS A 506 29.18 -8.20 -21.24
N THR A 507 29.60 -9.02 -22.20
CA THR A 507 29.39 -8.72 -23.64
C THR A 507 27.92 -8.73 -24.04
N ASP A 508 27.08 -9.56 -23.40
CA ASP A 508 25.65 -9.61 -23.70
C ASP A 508 24.90 -8.33 -23.27
N LEU A 509 25.50 -7.48 -22.41
CA LEU A 509 24.94 -6.17 -22.04
C LEU A 509 25.03 -5.14 -23.16
N ALA A 510 26.04 -5.26 -24.03
CA ALA A 510 26.26 -4.31 -25.12
C ALA A 510 25.19 -4.46 -26.19
N ASP A 511 24.59 -3.36 -26.59
CA ASP A 511 23.64 -3.29 -27.69
C ASP A 511 24.38 -3.25 -29.04
N VAL A 512 25.56 -2.61 -29.09
CA VAL A 512 26.43 -2.51 -30.29
C VAL A 512 27.91 -2.60 -29.92
N ILE A 513 28.73 -3.20 -30.77
CA ILE A 513 30.20 -3.08 -30.71
C ILE A 513 30.68 -2.18 -31.84
N VAL A 514 31.45 -1.15 -31.47
CA VAL A 514 32.06 -0.18 -32.39
C VAL A 514 33.54 -0.49 -32.50
N TYR A 515 33.95 -1.06 -33.63
CA TYR A 515 35.35 -1.34 -33.92
C TYR A 515 36.02 -0.16 -34.59
N VAL A 516 37.02 0.41 -33.92
CA VAL A 516 37.69 1.64 -34.31
C VAL A 516 39.11 1.34 -34.77
N HIS A 517 39.40 1.65 -36.03
CA HIS A 517 40.76 1.66 -36.57
C HIS A 517 41.17 3.07 -36.99
N ASP A 518 42.47 3.26 -37.17
CA ASP A 518 43.06 4.48 -37.68
C ASP A 518 43.29 4.31 -39.18
N SER A 519 42.71 5.17 -40.02
CA SER A 519 42.87 5.08 -41.48
C SER A 519 44.29 5.35 -41.95
N SER A 520 45.11 6.04 -41.14
CA SER A 520 46.50 6.38 -41.44
C SER A 520 47.52 5.37 -40.90
N ASP A 521 47.14 4.53 -39.92
CA ASP A 521 48.01 3.47 -39.41
C ASP A 521 47.76 2.16 -40.15
N THR A 522 48.82 1.69 -40.83
CA THR A 522 48.84 0.42 -41.57
C THR A 522 48.53 -0.83 -40.74
N ASN A 523 48.71 -0.82 -39.40
CA ASN A 523 48.55 -2.01 -38.56
C ASN A 523 47.26 -2.02 -37.74
N SER A 524 46.58 -0.87 -37.60
CA SER A 524 45.47 -0.71 -36.66
C SER A 524 44.28 -1.65 -36.94
N PHE A 525 43.99 -1.94 -38.21
CA PHE A 525 42.89 -2.83 -38.59
C PHE A 525 43.13 -4.30 -38.22
N SER A 526 44.39 -4.76 -38.25
CA SER A 526 44.75 -6.13 -37.90
C SER A 526 44.38 -6.48 -36.45
N TYR A 527 44.46 -5.50 -35.54
CA TYR A 527 44.04 -5.64 -34.15
C TYR A 527 42.57 -6.05 -34.02
N ILE A 528 41.69 -5.39 -34.78
CA ILE A 528 40.25 -5.66 -34.75
C ILE A 528 39.94 -7.07 -35.23
N SER A 529 40.56 -7.48 -36.34
CA SER A 529 40.38 -8.84 -36.90
C SER A 529 40.80 -9.89 -35.88
N ASN A 530 41.96 -9.72 -35.24
CA ASN A 530 42.46 -10.62 -34.20
C ASN A 530 41.54 -10.66 -32.98
N LEU A 531 41.06 -9.51 -32.52
CA LEU A 531 40.15 -9.41 -31.36
C LEU A 531 38.83 -10.16 -31.63
N ARG A 532 38.25 -10.01 -32.83
CA ARG A 532 37.03 -10.72 -33.23
C ARG A 532 37.24 -12.24 -33.30
N GLN A 533 38.35 -12.68 -33.88
CA GLN A 533 38.71 -14.10 -33.94
C GLN A 533 38.91 -14.70 -32.54
N GLN A 534 39.45 -13.91 -31.61
CA GLN A 534 39.76 -14.37 -30.25
C GLN A 534 38.53 -14.52 -29.35
N TYR A 535 37.52 -13.64 -29.47
CA TYR A 535 36.44 -13.51 -28.47
C TYR A 535 35.02 -13.88 -28.94
N SER A 536 34.83 -14.41 -30.16
CA SER A 536 33.52 -14.87 -30.68
C SER A 536 32.38 -13.88 -30.43
N LEU A 537 32.50 -12.67 -30.99
CA LEU A 537 31.58 -11.54 -30.76
C LEU A 537 30.52 -11.39 -31.87
N ASP A 538 30.47 -12.33 -32.83
CA ASP A 538 29.64 -12.26 -34.03
C ASP A 538 28.12 -12.29 -33.77
N HIS A 539 27.68 -12.55 -32.53
CA HIS A 539 26.27 -12.51 -32.15
C HIS A 539 25.78 -11.10 -31.77
N ILE A 540 26.68 -10.10 -31.75
CA ILE A 540 26.40 -8.73 -31.33
C ILE A 540 26.42 -7.80 -32.56
N PRO A 541 25.44 -6.91 -32.73
CA PRO A 541 25.45 -5.90 -33.79
C PRO A 541 26.75 -5.08 -33.78
N THR A 542 27.31 -4.85 -34.96
CA THR A 542 28.66 -4.32 -35.10
C THR A 542 28.73 -3.18 -36.11
N LEU A 543 29.48 -2.13 -35.76
CA LEU A 543 29.85 -1.03 -36.65
C LEU A 543 31.38 -0.92 -36.75
N PHE A 544 31.91 -0.74 -37.96
CA PHE A 544 33.32 -0.42 -38.18
C PHE A 544 33.49 1.08 -38.43
N VAL A 545 34.48 1.69 -37.79
CA VAL A 545 34.76 3.12 -37.86
C VAL A 545 36.24 3.33 -38.21
N ALA A 546 36.47 4.12 -39.25
CA ALA A 546 37.80 4.55 -39.69
C ALA A 546 38.04 5.98 -39.20
N THR A 547 38.81 6.12 -38.13
CA THR A 547 39.16 7.43 -37.55
C THR A 547 40.34 8.07 -38.27
N LYS A 548 40.50 9.39 -38.05
CA LYS A 548 41.57 10.22 -38.62
C LYS A 548 41.50 10.29 -40.15
N SER A 549 40.29 10.37 -40.68
CA SER A 549 40.04 10.55 -42.11
C SER A 549 40.57 11.87 -42.69
N ASP A 550 41.01 12.79 -41.82
CA ASP A 550 41.74 14.00 -42.19
C ASP A 550 43.21 13.76 -42.57
N LEU A 551 43.73 12.56 -42.31
CA LEU A 551 45.07 12.13 -42.68
C LEU A 551 45.04 11.24 -43.94
N ASP A 552 46.19 11.09 -44.58
CA ASP A 552 46.32 10.24 -45.78
C ASP A 552 45.91 8.79 -45.48
N LEU A 553 45.05 8.26 -46.36
CA LEU A 553 44.57 6.88 -46.26
C LEU A 553 45.73 5.90 -46.51
N ALA A 554 46.08 5.12 -45.49
CA ALA A 554 47.10 4.09 -45.57
C ALA A 554 46.50 2.72 -45.92
N GLN A 555 47.18 1.98 -46.79
CA GLN A 555 46.82 0.61 -47.11
C GLN A 555 47.05 -0.28 -45.87
N GLN A 556 46.00 -0.99 -45.46
CA GLN A 556 46.03 -1.81 -44.24
C GLN A 556 46.79 -3.12 -44.49
N ARG A 557 47.72 -3.45 -43.57
CA ARG A 557 48.49 -4.71 -43.54
C ARG A 557 47.64 -5.85 -43.00
N HIS A 558 46.66 -6.25 -43.80
CA HIS A 558 45.74 -7.33 -43.53
C HIS A 558 45.43 -8.06 -44.83
N GLU A 559 44.99 -9.32 -44.76
CA GLU A 559 44.72 -10.17 -45.94
C GLU A 559 43.73 -9.51 -46.93
N VAL A 560 42.83 -8.69 -46.42
CA VAL A 560 41.89 -7.87 -47.18
C VAL A 560 41.74 -6.48 -46.59
N GLN A 561 41.40 -5.51 -47.43
CA GLN A 561 41.10 -4.14 -46.98
C GLN A 561 39.79 -4.08 -46.17
N PRO A 562 39.62 -3.06 -45.30
CA PRO A 562 38.49 -2.97 -44.37
C PRO A 562 37.10 -3.02 -45.03
N ASP A 563 36.96 -2.42 -46.21
CA ASP A 563 35.73 -2.42 -47.01
C ASP A 563 35.34 -3.82 -47.48
N VAL A 564 36.32 -4.56 -48.02
CA VAL A 564 36.16 -5.95 -48.46
C VAL A 564 35.88 -6.85 -47.26
N TYR A 565 36.53 -6.61 -46.13
CA TYR A 565 36.30 -7.35 -44.89
C TYR A 565 34.86 -7.21 -44.39
N CYS A 566 34.34 -5.98 -44.31
CA CYS A 566 32.96 -5.73 -43.89
C CYS A 566 31.95 -6.36 -44.86
N ARG A 567 32.19 -6.22 -46.17
CA ARG A 567 31.31 -6.83 -47.20
C ARG A 567 31.25 -8.36 -47.10
N ARG A 568 32.38 -9.02 -46.79
CA ARG A 568 32.42 -10.48 -46.55
C ARG A 568 31.60 -10.92 -45.34
N LEU A 569 31.37 -10.02 -44.39
CA LEU A 569 30.54 -10.25 -43.21
C LEU A 569 29.08 -9.83 -43.42
N GLY A 570 28.72 -9.31 -44.59
CA GLY A 570 27.39 -8.76 -44.85
C GLY A 570 27.11 -7.44 -44.12
N LEU A 571 28.15 -6.69 -43.75
CA LEU A 571 28.05 -5.43 -43.01
C LEU A 571 28.28 -4.22 -43.93
N GLN A 572 27.82 -3.06 -43.49
CA GLN A 572 28.14 -1.78 -44.14
C GLN A 572 29.65 -1.50 -44.13
N MET A 573 30.10 -0.68 -45.08
CA MET A 573 31.50 -0.25 -45.13
C MET A 573 31.87 0.60 -43.90
N PRO A 574 33.16 0.66 -43.52
CA PRO A 574 33.58 1.46 -42.37
C PRO A 574 33.17 2.94 -42.51
N VAL A 575 32.58 3.49 -41.45
CA VAL A 575 32.22 4.91 -41.39
C VAL A 575 33.49 5.73 -41.15
N ALA A 576 33.84 6.59 -42.09
CA ALA A 576 35.00 7.46 -41.97
C ALA A 576 34.67 8.66 -41.07
N VAL A 577 35.49 8.91 -40.05
CA VAL A 577 35.31 10.01 -39.10
C VAL A 577 36.60 10.76 -38.86
N SER A 578 36.49 12.08 -38.73
CA SER A 578 37.57 12.90 -38.21
C SER A 578 37.06 13.79 -37.10
N VAL A 579 37.52 13.47 -35.89
CA VAL A 579 37.23 14.27 -34.70
C VAL A 579 37.87 15.66 -34.82
N LYS A 580 39.03 15.77 -35.49
CA LYS A 580 39.75 17.02 -35.67
C LYS A 580 39.01 18.01 -36.57
N THR A 581 38.33 17.53 -37.61
CA THR A 581 37.53 18.36 -38.53
C THR A 581 36.05 18.42 -38.17
N GLY A 582 35.63 17.79 -37.07
CA GLY A 582 34.24 17.77 -36.60
C GLY A 582 33.31 16.80 -37.33
N GLN A 583 33.82 15.98 -38.25
CA GLN A 583 33.05 14.99 -39.02
C GLN A 583 32.78 13.73 -38.19
N THR A 584 31.89 13.85 -37.19
CA THR A 584 31.57 12.75 -36.26
C THR A 584 30.07 12.54 -36.02
N ALA A 585 29.20 13.52 -36.33
CA ALA A 585 27.78 13.44 -35.98
C ALA A 585 27.06 12.20 -36.56
N ASP A 586 27.38 11.83 -37.80
CA ASP A 586 26.73 10.70 -38.50
C ASP A 586 27.00 9.35 -37.81
N VAL A 587 28.14 9.19 -37.13
CA VAL A 587 28.51 7.91 -36.51
C VAL A 587 27.63 7.58 -35.31
N PHE A 588 27.25 8.57 -34.51
CA PHE A 588 26.43 8.36 -33.31
C PHE A 588 24.98 8.04 -33.68
N HIS A 589 24.45 8.71 -34.72
CA HIS A 589 23.16 8.36 -35.30
C HIS A 589 23.17 6.93 -35.83
N GLU A 590 24.25 6.53 -36.50
CA GLU A 590 24.36 5.18 -37.05
C GLU A 590 24.46 4.09 -35.96
N ILE A 591 25.21 4.34 -34.88
CA ILE A 591 25.26 3.43 -33.72
C ILE A 591 23.85 3.20 -33.16
N CYS A 592 23.09 4.27 -32.94
CA CYS A 592 21.74 4.16 -32.42
C CYS A 592 20.76 3.51 -33.40
N ARG A 593 20.86 3.79 -34.72
CA ARG A 593 20.06 3.09 -35.74
C ARG A 593 20.30 1.58 -35.73
N ILE A 594 21.57 1.17 -35.60
CA ILE A 594 21.95 -0.24 -35.45
C ILE A 594 21.39 -0.82 -34.15
N ALA A 595 21.49 -0.09 -33.03
CA ALA A 595 20.95 -0.55 -31.76
C ALA A 595 19.42 -0.76 -31.82
N MET A 596 18.70 0.11 -32.54
CA MET A 596 17.26 0.02 -32.75
C MET A 596 16.86 -1.10 -33.72
N ASN A 597 17.67 -1.35 -34.74
CA ASN A 597 17.42 -2.33 -35.81
C ASN A 597 18.63 -3.28 -36.01
N PRO A 598 18.86 -4.23 -35.08
CA PRO A 598 20.12 -4.95 -34.99
C PRO A 598 20.42 -5.91 -36.16
N HIS A 599 19.39 -6.46 -36.82
CA HIS A 599 19.55 -7.55 -37.80
C HIS A 599 20.46 -7.23 -38.99
N THR A 600 20.49 -5.98 -39.42
CA THR A 600 21.28 -5.55 -40.58
C THR A 600 22.77 -5.40 -40.26
N ALA A 601 23.15 -5.45 -38.98
CA ALA A 601 24.51 -5.21 -38.52
C ALA A 601 25.12 -6.40 -37.77
N ILE A 602 24.50 -7.58 -37.81
CA ILE A 602 25.05 -8.80 -37.20
C ILE A 602 26.02 -9.48 -38.19
N PRO A 603 27.30 -9.69 -37.83
CA PRO A 603 28.27 -10.32 -38.72
C PRO A 603 27.83 -11.72 -39.19
N GLY A 604 27.65 -11.89 -40.49
CA GLY A 604 27.21 -13.15 -41.11
C GLY A 604 25.69 -13.39 -41.06
N GLY A 605 24.88 -12.37 -40.74
CA GLY A 605 23.43 -12.39 -40.85
C GLY A 605 22.69 -12.73 -39.54
N ALA A 606 21.37 -12.49 -39.54
CA ALA A 606 20.50 -12.62 -38.37
C ALA A 606 20.49 -14.02 -37.73
N ASP A 607 20.75 -15.09 -38.50
CA ASP A 607 20.81 -16.47 -38.00
C ASP A 607 21.96 -16.69 -36.99
N ARG A 608 22.98 -15.82 -37.00
CA ARG A 608 24.09 -15.85 -36.03
C ARG A 608 23.84 -15.08 -34.73
N ALA A 609 22.67 -14.48 -34.56
CA ALA A 609 22.28 -13.75 -33.34
C ALA A 609 22.23 -14.64 -32.07
N MET A 610 22.30 -15.97 -32.20
CA MET A 610 22.32 -16.91 -31.08
C MET A 610 23.75 -17.26 -30.62
N THR A 611 24.00 -17.16 -29.31
CA THR A 611 25.27 -17.59 -28.71
C THR A 611 25.55 -19.08 -28.96
N ALA A 612 26.83 -19.49 -28.97
CA ALA A 612 27.21 -20.89 -29.21
C ALA A 612 26.51 -21.87 -28.24
N ALA A 613 26.35 -21.47 -26.97
CA ALA A 613 25.63 -22.24 -25.95
C ALA A 613 24.10 -22.31 -26.16
N ALA A 614 23.51 -21.33 -26.86
CA ALA A 614 22.10 -21.36 -27.26
C ALA A 614 21.91 -22.24 -28.50
N ARG A 615 22.83 -22.15 -29.48
CA ARG A 615 22.84 -23.02 -30.67
C ARG A 615 22.94 -24.50 -30.31
N LEU A 616 23.77 -24.86 -29.32
CA LEU A 616 23.90 -26.24 -28.86
C LEU A 616 22.59 -26.78 -28.22
N ARG A 617 21.90 -25.95 -27.43
CA ARG A 617 20.60 -26.30 -26.82
C ARG A 617 19.48 -26.42 -27.85
N THR A 618 19.43 -25.53 -28.83
CA THR A 618 18.48 -25.61 -29.93
C THR A 618 18.77 -26.83 -30.81
N TYR A 619 20.04 -27.15 -31.10
CA TYR A 619 20.39 -28.36 -31.83
C TYR A 619 19.97 -29.64 -31.09
N MET A 620 20.13 -29.68 -29.76
CA MET A 620 19.67 -30.80 -28.93
C MET A 620 18.14 -30.90 -28.84
N ALA A 621 17.42 -29.78 -28.91
CA ALA A 621 15.95 -29.77 -28.98
C ALA A 621 15.43 -30.17 -30.37
N VAL A 622 16.13 -29.80 -31.44
CA VAL A 622 15.76 -30.13 -32.83
C VAL A 622 16.06 -31.59 -33.16
N THR A 623 17.12 -32.20 -32.61
CA THR A 623 17.34 -33.66 -32.75
C THR A 623 16.31 -34.49 -31.99
N ALA A 624 15.68 -33.96 -30.94
CA ALA A 624 14.57 -34.61 -30.25
C ALA A 624 13.25 -34.53 -31.05
N HIS A 625 13.10 -33.56 -31.96
CA HIS A 625 11.88 -33.34 -32.74
C HIS A 625 11.89 -33.96 -34.15
N ASN A 626 13.04 -34.39 -34.67
CA ASN A 626 13.18 -34.98 -36.00
C ASN A 626 13.01 -36.51 -36.07
N GLN A 627 12.34 -37.12 -35.09
CA GLN A 627 11.87 -38.52 -35.18
C GLN A 627 10.35 -38.64 -35.34
N VAL A 628 9.66 -37.68 -35.96
CA VAL A 628 8.29 -37.93 -36.43
C VAL A 628 8.07 -37.20 -37.75
N THR A 629 7.69 -37.99 -38.76
CA THR A 629 7.12 -37.64 -40.08
C THR A 629 8.05 -37.12 -41.17
N GLU A 630 8.35 -38.00 -42.15
CA GLU A 630 8.11 -37.66 -43.55
C GLU A 630 7.72 -38.90 -44.37
N THR A 631 6.64 -38.77 -45.12
CA THR A 631 6.12 -39.72 -46.11
C THR A 631 6.62 -39.30 -47.50
N ARG A 632 7.01 -40.26 -48.36
CA ARG A 632 6.60 -40.32 -49.78
C ARG A 632 7.07 -41.60 -50.50
N PRO A 633 6.37 -42.02 -51.58
CA PRO A 633 6.39 -43.39 -52.12
C PRO A 633 7.20 -43.57 -53.41
N ARG A 634 7.68 -44.80 -53.68
CA ARG A 634 7.35 -45.67 -54.85
C ARG A 634 8.49 -46.66 -55.19
N ARG A 635 8.07 -47.93 -55.38
CA ARG A 635 8.67 -49.04 -56.18
C ARG A 635 10.02 -49.58 -55.65
N CYS A 636 10.31 -50.88 -55.59
CA CYS A 636 9.81 -52.04 -56.34
C CYS A 636 10.14 -53.35 -55.56
N CYS A 637 9.43 -54.43 -55.92
CA CYS A 637 9.86 -55.84 -55.92
C CYS A 637 9.76 -56.71 -54.63
N PHE A 638 8.83 -57.67 -54.75
CA PHE A 638 8.92 -59.10 -54.42
C PHE A 638 8.85 -59.61 -52.97
N ARG A 639 7.81 -60.43 -52.76
CA ARG A 639 7.58 -61.42 -51.69
C ARG A 639 8.75 -62.39 -51.53
N SER A 640 9.00 -62.84 -50.29
CA SER A 640 8.72 -64.24 -49.87
C SER A 640 9.21 -64.56 -48.44
N HIS A 641 8.27 -65.09 -47.64
CA HIS A 641 8.35 -66.17 -46.64
C HIS A 641 9.46 -66.29 -45.58
N ASP A 642 8.96 -66.37 -44.33
CA ASP A 642 9.22 -67.36 -43.27
C ASP A 642 10.65 -67.65 -42.78
N LEU A 643 10.87 -67.44 -41.47
CA LEU A 643 11.13 -68.50 -40.47
C LEU A 643 11.48 -67.92 -39.08
N HIS A 644 10.71 -68.35 -38.07
CA HIS A 644 11.10 -68.42 -36.64
C HIS A 644 12.08 -69.60 -36.45
N PRO A 645 12.94 -69.68 -35.38
CA PRO A 645 12.50 -70.07 -34.01
C PRO A 645 13.32 -69.40 -32.85
N SER A 646 12.71 -68.99 -31.72
CA SER A 646 12.46 -69.72 -30.44
C SER A 646 13.61 -69.72 -29.41
N ILE A 647 13.29 -69.33 -28.15
CA ILE A 647 13.61 -69.91 -26.80
C ILE A 647 13.09 -68.88 -25.76
N ASN A 648 11.89 -69.05 -25.14
CA ASN A 648 11.51 -69.71 -23.86
C ASN A 648 12.25 -69.19 -22.59
N ILE A 649 11.67 -68.88 -21.41
CA ILE A 649 10.38 -69.02 -20.66
C ILE A 649 10.68 -68.47 -19.21
N PRO A 650 9.77 -68.15 -18.24
CA PRO A 650 8.37 -67.67 -18.18
C PRO A 650 8.19 -66.44 -17.21
N PRO A 651 6.95 -65.97 -16.89
CA PRO A 651 6.22 -66.48 -15.70
C PRO A 651 4.69 -66.67 -15.87
N GLN A 652 4.14 -67.43 -14.92
CA GLN A 652 2.73 -67.73 -14.56
C GLN A 652 1.99 -66.48 -13.98
N ILE A 653 0.66 -66.31 -13.87
CA ILE A 653 -0.59 -67.03 -14.23
C ILE A 653 -1.80 -66.06 -14.01
N ILE A 654 -2.70 -65.96 -15.02
CA ILE A 654 -4.20 -66.04 -15.02
C ILE A 654 -5.03 -64.98 -14.22
N ASN A 655 -5.74 -64.05 -14.90
CA ASN A 655 -7.12 -64.03 -15.50
C ASN A 655 -8.29 -63.94 -14.48
N MET A 656 -9.29 -63.08 -14.72
CA MET A 656 -10.52 -63.40 -15.48
C MET A 656 -11.48 -62.19 -15.55
N ASP A 657 -12.12 -62.06 -16.70
CA ASP A 657 -13.21 -61.14 -17.09
C ASP A 657 -14.58 -61.51 -16.47
N GLU A 658 -15.57 -60.64 -16.77
CA GLU A 658 -17.02 -60.88 -16.99
C GLU A 658 -18.03 -60.20 -16.02
N ASP A 659 -18.66 -59.14 -16.54
CA ASP A 659 -20.11 -58.92 -16.77
C ASP A 659 -21.19 -59.54 -15.85
N MET A 660 -22.20 -58.74 -15.47
CA MET A 660 -23.63 -59.06 -15.65
C MET A 660 -24.60 -57.91 -15.27
N ASP A 661 -25.55 -57.64 -16.18
CA ASP A 661 -26.79 -56.86 -16.04
C ASP A 661 -27.83 -57.49 -15.09
N PHE A 662 -28.77 -56.69 -14.52
CA PHE A 662 -30.21 -57.05 -14.48
C PHE A 662 -31.18 -55.90 -14.09
N ASP A 663 -31.88 -55.39 -15.10
CA ASP A 663 -33.32 -55.12 -15.28
C ASP A 663 -34.35 -54.76 -14.17
N SER A 664 -35.12 -53.71 -14.49
CA SER A 664 -36.61 -53.63 -14.58
C SER A 664 -37.55 -53.29 -13.38
N SER A 665 -38.36 -52.24 -13.63
CA SER A 665 -39.84 -52.23 -13.64
C SER A 665 -40.66 -51.44 -12.59
N ASN A 666 -41.59 -50.66 -13.16
CA ASN A 666 -42.97 -50.32 -12.74
C ASN A 666 -43.28 -49.18 -11.75
N ALA A 667 -44.00 -48.19 -12.30
CA ALA A 667 -44.91 -47.25 -11.63
C ALA A 667 -46.21 -47.96 -11.13
N PRO A 668 -47.10 -47.32 -10.34
CA PRO A 668 -48.02 -46.30 -10.86
C PRO A 668 -48.41 -45.14 -9.90
N GLN A 669 -49.18 -44.21 -10.47
CA GLN A 669 -49.72 -42.96 -9.93
C GLN A 669 -50.97 -43.10 -9.02
N MET A 670 -51.31 -41.99 -8.34
CA MET A 670 -52.64 -41.31 -8.24
C MET A 670 -53.31 -41.10 -6.85
N GLN A 671 -53.64 -39.82 -6.63
CA GLN A 671 -54.90 -39.23 -6.07
C GLN A 671 -55.12 -39.01 -4.54
N THR A 672 -55.11 -37.72 -4.17
CA THR A 672 -56.08 -36.89 -3.39
C THR A 672 -56.90 -37.49 -2.23
N THR A 673 -56.90 -36.83 -1.05
CA THR A 673 -58.07 -36.18 -0.38
C THR A 673 -57.77 -35.57 1.01
N ASN A 674 -58.24 -34.34 1.21
CA ASN A 674 -58.85 -33.66 2.38
C ASN A 674 -58.65 -34.12 3.85
N GLY A 675 -58.48 -33.12 4.73
CA GLY A 675 -59.37 -32.96 5.90
C GLY A 675 -58.71 -33.00 7.29
N ALA A 676 -58.73 -31.85 7.97
CA ALA A 676 -58.21 -31.60 9.32
C ALA A 676 -58.98 -32.29 10.47
N GLN A 677 -58.29 -32.64 11.57
CA GLN A 677 -58.67 -32.29 12.97
C GLN A 677 -57.62 -32.76 14.00
N MET A 678 -57.58 -32.01 15.10
CA MET A 678 -56.61 -31.95 16.21
C MET A 678 -56.56 -33.22 17.10
N GLN A 679 -55.38 -33.57 17.67
CA GLN A 679 -55.01 -33.44 19.10
C GLN A 679 -53.75 -34.27 19.47
N GLU A 680 -52.77 -33.57 20.06
CA GLU A 680 -51.91 -33.97 21.20
C GLU A 680 -51.31 -35.40 21.29
N GLN A 681 -49.99 -35.50 21.10
CA GLN A 681 -48.97 -35.92 22.11
C GLN A 681 -47.74 -36.61 21.51
N ALA A 682 -46.60 -36.25 22.09
CA ALA A 682 -45.31 -36.96 22.11
C ALA A 682 -44.47 -36.99 20.81
N TYR A 683 -43.58 -36.00 20.67
CA TYR A 683 -42.33 -36.18 19.93
C TYR A 683 -41.15 -36.22 20.90
N ASN A 684 -40.75 -37.44 21.23
CA ASN A 684 -39.47 -37.72 21.84
C ASN A 684 -38.48 -38.02 20.69
N GLY A 685 -37.45 -37.17 20.58
CA GLY A 685 -36.13 -37.50 20.06
C GLY A 685 -36.00 -38.18 18.69
N GLN A 686 -35.74 -37.37 17.66
CA GLN A 686 -34.67 -37.65 16.69
C GLN A 686 -33.95 -36.32 16.41
N MET A 687 -32.93 -36.02 17.20
CA MET A 687 -31.87 -35.08 16.80
C MET A 687 -31.16 -35.71 15.60
N GLY A 688 -31.47 -35.22 14.40
CA GLY A 688 -30.57 -35.38 13.26
C GLY A 688 -29.26 -34.68 13.61
N MET A 689 -28.15 -35.39 13.42
CA MET A 689 -26.81 -34.81 13.55
C MET A 689 -26.69 -33.65 12.53
N ASP A 690 -26.72 -32.41 13.03
CA ASP A 690 -26.29 -31.24 12.28
C ASP A 690 -24.76 -31.32 12.17
N ASP A 691 -24.24 -31.60 10.98
CA ASP A 691 -22.80 -31.76 10.71
C ASP A 691 -22.04 -30.42 10.76
N GLY A 692 -22.68 -29.32 11.16
CA GLY A 692 -22.04 -28.01 11.34
C GLY A 692 -21.45 -27.40 10.06
N ARG A 693 -21.75 -28.00 8.89
CA ARG A 693 -21.24 -27.60 7.58
C ARG A 693 -21.94 -26.33 7.09
N LYS A 694 -21.19 -25.25 6.92
CA LYS A 694 -21.70 -23.95 6.47
C LYS A 694 -21.70 -23.88 4.94
N MET A 695 -22.85 -23.56 4.34
CA MET A 695 -23.04 -23.38 2.89
C MET A 695 -23.49 -21.97 2.56
N LEU A 696 -23.06 -21.43 1.42
CA LEU A 696 -23.42 -20.10 0.90
C LEU A 696 -23.90 -20.19 -0.55
N ASP A 697 -25.11 -19.69 -0.80
CA ASP A 697 -25.61 -19.37 -2.13
C ASP A 697 -25.59 -17.85 -2.32
N LEU A 698 -24.82 -17.36 -3.28
CA LEU A 698 -24.64 -15.94 -3.59
C LEU A 698 -25.11 -15.65 -5.01
N VAL A 699 -26.09 -14.77 -5.21
CA VAL A 699 -26.59 -14.40 -6.54
C VAL A 699 -26.24 -12.95 -6.87
N PHE A 700 -25.61 -12.72 -8.02
CA PHE A 700 -25.43 -11.39 -8.59
C PHE A 700 -26.59 -11.06 -9.51
N ILE A 701 -27.31 -9.97 -9.21
CA ILE A 701 -28.25 -9.34 -10.13
C ILE A 701 -27.53 -8.16 -10.77
N GLN A 702 -27.18 -8.29 -12.05
CA GLN A 702 -26.34 -7.35 -12.77
C GLN A 702 -27.13 -6.58 -13.83
N ASP A 703 -27.22 -5.27 -13.65
CA ASP A 703 -27.68 -4.36 -14.68
C ASP A 703 -26.72 -4.38 -15.89
N CYS A 704 -27.30 -4.47 -17.09
CA CYS A 704 -26.60 -4.52 -18.37
C CYS A 704 -27.04 -3.42 -19.36
N THR A 705 -27.67 -2.35 -18.88
CA THR A 705 -27.99 -1.18 -19.70
C THR A 705 -26.75 -0.33 -19.99
N GLY A 706 -26.87 0.68 -20.85
CA GLY A 706 -25.74 1.38 -21.47
C GLY A 706 -24.71 1.99 -20.51
N SER A 707 -25.09 2.39 -19.30
CA SER A 707 -24.23 3.04 -18.30
C SER A 707 -23.35 2.06 -17.52
N GLN A 708 -23.68 0.77 -17.51
CA GLN A 708 -23.06 -0.23 -16.61
C GLN A 708 -21.72 -0.81 -17.07
N GLY A 709 -21.15 -0.32 -18.18
CA GLY A 709 -19.97 -0.95 -18.80
C GLY A 709 -18.76 -1.10 -17.86
N SER A 710 -18.50 -0.11 -17.01
CA SER A 710 -17.40 -0.15 -16.03
C SER A 710 -17.64 -1.16 -14.91
N TYR A 711 -18.87 -1.26 -14.40
CA TYR A 711 -19.24 -2.19 -13.34
C TYR A 711 -19.27 -3.65 -13.82
N ILE A 712 -19.78 -3.91 -15.04
CA ILE A 712 -19.70 -5.24 -15.69
C ILE A 712 -18.24 -5.67 -15.86
N SER A 713 -17.39 -4.76 -16.32
CA SER A 713 -15.96 -5.02 -16.51
C SER A 713 -15.25 -5.32 -15.17
N SER A 714 -15.54 -4.53 -14.13
CA SER A 714 -14.99 -4.74 -12.78
C SER A 714 -15.47 -6.07 -12.17
N ALA A 715 -16.77 -6.38 -12.25
CA ALA A 715 -17.33 -7.65 -11.79
C ALA A 715 -16.69 -8.84 -12.50
N THR A 716 -16.54 -8.77 -13.84
CA THR A 716 -15.89 -9.83 -14.63
C THR A 716 -14.43 -10.04 -14.25
N LYS A 717 -13.68 -8.96 -14.03
CA LYS A 717 -12.26 -9.01 -13.65
C LYS A 717 -12.06 -9.60 -12.24
N ASN A 718 -12.95 -9.24 -11.30
CA ASN A 718 -12.72 -9.49 -9.88
C ASN A 718 -13.51 -10.68 -9.31
N ILE A 719 -14.41 -11.32 -10.06
CA ILE A 719 -15.26 -12.42 -9.54
C ILE A 719 -14.45 -13.59 -8.96
N GLU A 720 -13.31 -13.93 -9.58
CA GLU A 720 -12.43 -14.98 -9.06
C GLU A 720 -11.83 -14.59 -7.71
N GLN A 721 -11.40 -13.32 -7.56
CA GLN A 721 -10.85 -12.78 -6.32
C GLN A 721 -11.92 -12.69 -5.22
N ILE A 722 -13.12 -12.24 -5.54
CA ILE A 722 -14.27 -12.19 -4.61
C ILE A 722 -14.55 -13.59 -4.05
N CYS A 723 -14.65 -14.60 -4.93
CA CYS A 723 -14.94 -15.98 -4.52
C CYS A 723 -13.77 -16.59 -3.73
N ALA A 724 -12.54 -16.37 -4.18
CA ALA A 724 -11.34 -16.85 -3.50
C ALA A 724 -11.29 -16.32 -2.07
N ALA A 725 -11.57 -15.05 -1.88
CA ALA A 725 -11.39 -14.43 -0.58
C ALA A 725 -12.58 -14.64 0.38
N ILE A 726 -13.81 -14.87 -0.14
CA ILE A 726 -14.89 -15.46 0.65
C ILE A 726 -14.48 -16.85 1.16
N PHE A 727 -13.84 -17.66 0.32
CA PHE A 727 -13.36 -18.98 0.72
C PHE A 727 -12.20 -18.91 1.73
N GLU A 728 -11.20 -18.07 1.47
CA GLU A 728 -10.01 -17.86 2.32
C GLU A 728 -10.34 -17.24 3.68
N SER A 729 -11.52 -16.62 3.82
CA SER A 729 -12.03 -16.15 5.13
C SER A 729 -12.17 -17.26 6.18
N GLY A 730 -12.11 -18.54 5.77
CA GLY A 730 -12.23 -19.71 6.65
C GLY A 730 -13.65 -19.98 7.13
N LYS A 731 -14.65 -19.27 6.60
CA LYS A 731 -16.08 -19.46 6.96
C LYS A 731 -16.71 -20.67 6.28
N LEU A 732 -16.16 -21.10 5.14
CA LEU A 732 -16.61 -22.25 4.35
C LEU A 732 -15.53 -23.34 4.39
N GLN A 733 -15.94 -24.62 4.35
CA GLN A 733 -15.02 -25.75 4.55
C GLN A 733 -14.45 -26.27 3.22
N THR A 734 -15.28 -26.28 2.17
CA THR A 734 -14.98 -26.82 0.84
C THR A 734 -15.43 -25.84 -0.24
N ARG A 735 -14.82 -25.90 -1.43
CA ARG A 735 -15.16 -24.96 -2.52
C ARG A 735 -16.60 -25.17 -3.02
N GLU A 736 -17.13 -26.37 -2.85
CA GLU A 736 -18.51 -26.77 -3.17
C GLU A 736 -19.54 -26.17 -2.20
N ASP A 737 -19.09 -25.63 -1.06
CA ASP A 737 -19.96 -24.92 -0.12
C ASP A 737 -20.40 -23.56 -0.67
N LEU A 738 -19.64 -22.97 -1.59
CA LEU A 738 -19.97 -21.74 -2.31
C LEU A 738 -20.61 -22.07 -3.66
N ARG A 739 -21.84 -21.60 -3.88
CA ARG A 739 -22.43 -21.52 -5.24
C ARG A 739 -22.69 -20.07 -5.59
N VAL A 740 -22.29 -19.69 -6.80
CA VAL A 740 -22.53 -18.35 -7.33
C VAL A 740 -23.56 -18.44 -8.45
N GLY A 741 -24.59 -17.62 -8.36
CA GLY A 741 -25.60 -17.43 -9.39
C GLY A 741 -25.50 -16.06 -10.06
N LEU A 742 -25.96 -15.96 -11.30
CA LEU A 742 -25.96 -14.72 -12.06
C LEU A 742 -27.30 -14.53 -12.78
N VAL A 743 -27.92 -13.38 -12.54
CA VAL A 743 -29.10 -12.89 -13.27
C VAL A 743 -28.74 -11.54 -13.87
N ALA A 744 -28.67 -11.45 -15.19
CA ALA A 744 -28.47 -10.19 -15.88
C ALA A 744 -29.82 -9.61 -16.33
N PHE A 745 -30.00 -8.31 -16.25
CA PHE A 745 -31.23 -7.66 -16.73
C PHE A 745 -30.95 -6.40 -17.54
N ARG A 746 -31.97 -5.95 -18.28
CA ARG A 746 -31.98 -4.69 -19.03
C ARG A 746 -33.36 -4.04 -18.87
N ASP A 747 -33.83 -3.33 -19.89
CA ASP A 747 -35.12 -2.65 -19.89
C ASP A 747 -36.22 -3.49 -20.56
N HIS A 748 -37.48 -3.11 -20.35
CA HIS A 748 -38.63 -3.72 -21.02
C HIS A 748 -38.80 -3.15 -22.45
N PRO A 749 -39.36 -3.93 -23.41
CA PRO A 749 -39.80 -3.39 -24.69
C PRO A 749 -40.89 -2.31 -24.49
N PRO A 750 -40.82 -1.14 -25.13
CA PRO A 750 -40.05 -0.84 -26.34
C PRO A 750 -38.64 -0.27 -26.12
N GLN A 751 -38.20 -0.04 -24.89
CA GLN A 751 -36.90 0.59 -24.60
C GLN A 751 -35.73 -0.34 -24.91
N ASP A 752 -35.89 -1.64 -24.67
CA ASP A 752 -34.96 -2.67 -25.11
C ASP A 752 -35.70 -3.88 -25.71
N HIS A 753 -35.18 -4.40 -26.82
CA HIS A 753 -35.74 -5.55 -27.56
C HIS A 753 -34.86 -6.80 -27.52
N THR A 754 -33.74 -6.78 -26.78
CA THR A 754 -32.76 -7.86 -26.72
C THR A 754 -33.17 -8.96 -25.75
N TYR A 755 -33.29 -8.62 -24.47
CA TYR A 755 -33.80 -9.49 -23.40
C TYR A 755 -34.15 -8.63 -22.18
N VAL A 756 -35.16 -9.04 -21.41
CA VAL A 756 -35.50 -8.40 -20.13
C VAL A 756 -34.63 -8.97 -19.02
N THR A 757 -34.56 -10.30 -18.91
CA THR A 757 -33.69 -11.02 -17.96
C THR A 757 -32.94 -12.17 -18.65
N LYS A 758 -31.78 -12.52 -18.10
CA LYS A 758 -30.98 -13.71 -18.45
C LYS A 758 -30.51 -14.39 -17.17
N ASN A 759 -31.01 -15.59 -16.93
CA ASN A 759 -30.63 -16.42 -15.79
C ASN A 759 -29.59 -17.46 -16.20
N PHE A 760 -28.43 -17.45 -15.54
CA PHE A 760 -27.34 -18.39 -15.79
C PHE A 760 -27.31 -19.57 -14.81
N GLY A 761 -28.24 -19.60 -13.83
CA GLY A 761 -28.32 -20.63 -12.80
C GLY A 761 -27.21 -20.51 -11.75
N PHE A 762 -27.18 -21.46 -10.80
CA PHE A 762 -26.10 -21.60 -9.84
C PHE A 762 -24.95 -22.44 -10.39
N SER A 763 -23.71 -22.05 -10.09
CA SER A 763 -22.51 -22.82 -10.39
C SER A 763 -21.53 -22.76 -9.21
N SER A 764 -20.87 -23.88 -8.91
CA SER A 764 -19.69 -23.92 -8.05
C SER A 764 -18.37 -23.79 -8.85
N ASP A 765 -18.45 -23.89 -10.19
CA ASP A 765 -17.34 -23.59 -11.08
C ASP A 765 -17.28 -22.08 -11.34
N ILE A 766 -16.32 -21.42 -10.68
CA ILE A 766 -16.11 -19.96 -10.76
C ILE A 766 -15.62 -19.54 -12.15
N ALA A 767 -14.87 -20.40 -12.86
CA ALA A 767 -14.43 -20.10 -14.22
C ALA A 767 -15.63 -20.06 -15.19
N LYS A 768 -16.64 -20.93 -14.96
CA LYS A 768 -17.92 -20.83 -15.68
C LYS A 768 -18.61 -19.50 -15.40
N VAL A 769 -18.69 -19.06 -14.14
CA VAL A 769 -19.33 -17.79 -13.76
C VAL A 769 -18.62 -16.59 -14.37
N GLN A 770 -17.29 -16.57 -14.33
CA GLN A 770 -16.47 -15.55 -15.00
C GLN A 770 -16.73 -15.54 -16.51
N LYS A 771 -16.81 -16.71 -17.14
CA LYS A 771 -17.15 -16.83 -18.56
C LYS A 771 -18.54 -16.27 -18.84
N ASP A 772 -19.54 -16.62 -18.04
CA ASP A 772 -20.91 -16.14 -18.19
C ASP A 772 -20.96 -14.59 -18.07
N LEU A 773 -20.29 -14.01 -17.06
CA LEU A 773 -20.13 -12.55 -16.91
C LEU A 773 -19.45 -11.91 -18.12
N SER A 774 -18.40 -12.52 -18.67
CA SER A 774 -17.69 -12.01 -19.85
C SER A 774 -18.54 -11.96 -21.13
N THR A 775 -19.67 -12.66 -21.17
CA THR A 775 -20.63 -12.58 -22.28
C THR A 775 -21.57 -11.37 -22.20
N LEU A 776 -21.63 -10.71 -21.04
CA LEU A 776 -22.47 -9.54 -20.82
C LEU A 776 -21.77 -8.28 -21.36
N TYR A 777 -22.57 -7.37 -21.91
CA TYR A 777 -22.11 -6.06 -22.36
C TYR A 777 -23.20 -5.03 -22.08
N ALA A 778 -22.78 -3.81 -21.77
CA ALA A 778 -23.67 -2.69 -21.53
C ALA A 778 -24.27 -2.20 -22.85
N SER A 779 -25.59 -2.23 -22.97
CA SER A 779 -26.32 -1.58 -24.08
C SER A 779 -27.81 -1.51 -23.78
N GLY A 780 -28.52 -0.58 -24.42
CA GLY A 780 -29.96 -0.40 -24.23
C GLY A 780 -30.28 0.59 -23.12
N GLY A 781 -31.54 0.55 -22.65
CA GLY A 781 -32.15 1.54 -21.76
C GLY A 781 -32.91 2.62 -22.52
N GLY A 782 -33.71 3.43 -21.82
CA GLY A 782 -34.46 4.51 -22.47
C GLY A 782 -35.09 5.53 -21.53
N ASP A 783 -36.10 5.11 -20.77
CA ASP A 783 -36.95 5.99 -19.95
C ASP A 783 -36.43 6.26 -18.55
N GLY A 784 -35.32 5.61 -18.17
CA GLY A 784 -34.61 5.84 -16.92
C GLY A 784 -34.72 4.65 -15.98
N PRO A 785 -35.92 4.32 -15.44
CA PRO A 785 -36.12 3.08 -14.69
C PRO A 785 -35.93 1.83 -15.56
N GLU A 786 -35.69 0.68 -14.93
CA GLU A 786 -35.32 -0.56 -15.62
C GLU A 786 -36.04 -1.80 -15.05
N ALA A 787 -35.83 -2.98 -15.67
CA ALA A 787 -36.48 -4.24 -15.32
C ALA A 787 -35.94 -4.93 -14.04
N VAL A 788 -35.58 -4.13 -13.03
CA VAL A 788 -35.09 -4.59 -11.72
C VAL A 788 -36.09 -5.55 -11.06
N THR A 789 -37.39 -5.26 -11.15
CA THR A 789 -38.45 -6.11 -10.58
C THR A 789 -38.46 -7.50 -11.21
N ALA A 790 -38.33 -7.60 -12.53
CA ALA A 790 -38.27 -8.87 -13.25
C ALA A 790 -37.01 -9.67 -12.84
N ALA A 791 -35.88 -8.98 -12.65
CA ALA A 791 -34.64 -9.60 -12.21
C ALA A 791 -34.72 -10.15 -10.78
N MET A 792 -35.37 -9.42 -9.86
CA MET A 792 -35.65 -9.88 -8.50
C MET A 792 -36.56 -11.11 -8.50
N PHE A 793 -37.60 -11.12 -9.35
CA PHE A 793 -38.48 -12.27 -9.49
C PHE A 793 -37.74 -13.51 -10.00
N GLU A 794 -36.86 -13.34 -10.99
CA GLU A 794 -36.04 -14.42 -11.53
C GLU A 794 -35.09 -15.00 -10.46
N ALA A 795 -34.39 -14.14 -9.71
CA ALA A 795 -33.49 -14.55 -8.63
C ALA A 795 -34.24 -15.28 -7.50
N LEU A 796 -35.46 -14.83 -7.17
CA LEU A 796 -36.31 -15.46 -6.14
C LEU A 796 -36.68 -16.91 -6.48
N ASN A 797 -36.76 -17.24 -7.78
CA ASN A 797 -37.16 -18.55 -8.29
C ASN A 797 -35.98 -19.48 -8.67
N MET A 798 -34.75 -19.07 -8.39
CA MET A 798 -33.57 -19.94 -8.55
C MET A 798 -33.58 -21.12 -7.56
N ASP A 799 -32.79 -22.16 -7.85
CA ASP A 799 -32.70 -23.39 -7.07
C ASP A 799 -31.85 -23.22 -5.78
N TRP A 800 -32.37 -22.47 -4.81
CA TRP A 800 -31.72 -22.17 -3.52
C TRP A 800 -31.65 -23.39 -2.60
N ARG A 801 -30.47 -23.66 -2.01
CA ARG A 801 -30.31 -24.73 -1.00
C ARG A 801 -31.05 -24.39 0.29
N PRO A 802 -31.85 -25.30 0.88
CA PRO A 802 -32.60 -25.03 2.11
C PRO A 802 -31.73 -24.54 3.27
N GLU A 803 -30.62 -25.23 3.54
CA GLU A 803 -29.73 -24.98 4.68
C GLU A 803 -28.61 -23.95 4.42
N ALA A 804 -28.50 -23.44 3.18
CA ALA A 804 -27.50 -22.44 2.85
C ALA A 804 -27.91 -21.04 3.35
N SER A 805 -26.93 -20.23 3.71
CA SER A 805 -27.07 -18.77 3.79
C SER A 805 -27.34 -18.26 2.37
N LYS A 806 -28.42 -17.48 2.20
CA LYS A 806 -28.92 -17.05 0.88
C LYS A 806 -28.76 -15.54 0.73
N MET A 807 -27.97 -15.09 -0.24
CA MET A 807 -27.68 -13.68 -0.42
C MET A 807 -27.80 -13.27 -1.89
N VAL A 808 -28.35 -12.08 -2.11
CA VAL A 808 -28.41 -11.43 -3.42
C VAL A 808 -27.60 -10.13 -3.35
N VAL A 809 -26.77 -9.88 -4.34
CA VAL A 809 -26.09 -8.60 -4.57
C VAL A 809 -26.62 -8.01 -5.86
N LEU A 810 -27.40 -6.94 -5.76
CA LEU A 810 -27.98 -6.21 -6.88
C LEU A 810 -27.11 -5.00 -7.21
N ILE A 811 -26.63 -4.88 -8.44
CA ILE A 811 -25.74 -3.81 -8.91
C ILE A 811 -26.48 -3.05 -10.02
N ALA A 812 -26.84 -1.79 -9.77
CA ALA A 812 -27.54 -0.94 -10.75
C ALA A 812 -27.31 0.56 -10.48
N ASP A 813 -27.52 1.39 -11.50
CA ASP A 813 -27.60 2.86 -11.37
C ASP A 813 -29.00 3.44 -11.62
N ALA A 814 -30.01 2.58 -11.83
CA ALA A 814 -31.39 2.97 -12.06
C ALA A 814 -32.40 2.28 -11.10
N PRO A 815 -33.57 2.88 -10.85
CA PRO A 815 -34.65 2.27 -10.08
C PRO A 815 -35.52 1.28 -10.89
N PRO A 816 -36.35 0.45 -10.24
CA PRO A 816 -37.44 -0.25 -10.92
C PRO A 816 -38.53 0.71 -11.41
N HIS A 817 -39.25 0.28 -12.44
CA HIS A 817 -40.50 0.93 -12.87
C HIS A 817 -41.57 0.99 -11.76
N GLY A 818 -42.37 2.05 -11.79
CA GLY A 818 -43.56 2.22 -10.94
C GLY A 818 -43.33 2.96 -9.62
N ILE A 819 -42.11 3.40 -9.32
CA ILE A 819 -41.80 4.16 -8.09
C ILE A 819 -42.11 5.66 -8.21
N GLY A 820 -42.61 6.10 -9.36
CA GLY A 820 -43.00 7.50 -9.62
C GLY A 820 -41.86 8.40 -10.11
N GLU A 821 -40.86 7.84 -10.80
CA GLU A 821 -39.80 8.64 -11.42
C GLU A 821 -40.28 9.41 -12.64
N TYR A 822 -39.67 10.57 -12.86
CA TYR A 822 -39.97 11.37 -14.04
C TYR A 822 -39.43 10.67 -15.30
N GLY A 823 -40.31 10.45 -16.29
CA GLY A 823 -39.95 9.87 -17.57
C GLY A 823 -40.26 8.37 -17.69
N ASP A 824 -40.64 7.70 -16.60
CA ASP A 824 -40.96 6.27 -16.56
C ASP A 824 -42.03 5.87 -17.60
N GLY A 825 -41.68 5.00 -18.54
CA GLY A 825 -42.58 4.45 -19.55
C GLY A 825 -43.58 3.43 -18.99
N PHE A 826 -43.36 2.97 -17.75
CA PHE A 826 -44.18 1.99 -17.04
C PHE A 826 -44.55 2.49 -15.64
N ASP A 827 -45.10 3.70 -15.58
CA ASP A 827 -45.44 4.40 -14.34
C ASP A 827 -46.47 3.66 -13.44
N ASP A 828 -47.26 2.74 -13.99
CA ASP A 828 -48.21 1.90 -13.23
C ASP A 828 -47.56 0.68 -12.56
N GLY A 829 -46.25 0.44 -12.76
CA GLY A 829 -45.53 -0.72 -12.23
C GLY A 829 -44.86 -1.55 -13.31
N SER A 830 -44.12 -2.58 -12.89
CA SER A 830 -43.42 -3.45 -13.84
C SER A 830 -44.43 -4.17 -14.77
N PRO A 831 -44.15 -4.25 -16.09
CA PRO A 831 -45.02 -4.91 -17.07
C PRO A 831 -45.34 -6.38 -16.78
N ASP A 832 -44.54 -7.05 -15.96
CA ASP A 832 -44.74 -8.43 -15.54
C ASP A 832 -45.77 -8.59 -14.40
N ASN A 833 -46.36 -7.48 -13.92
CA ASN A 833 -47.30 -7.38 -12.80
C ASN A 833 -46.73 -7.83 -11.45
N ASN A 834 -45.41 -7.89 -11.32
CA ASN A 834 -44.77 -8.09 -10.03
C ASN A 834 -44.58 -6.75 -9.31
N ASP A 835 -44.69 -6.77 -7.99
CA ASP A 835 -44.40 -5.63 -7.13
C ASP A 835 -43.08 -5.87 -6.37
N PRO A 836 -42.07 -5.00 -6.50
CA PRO A 836 -40.77 -5.26 -5.91
C PRO A 836 -40.75 -5.17 -4.37
N LEU A 837 -41.68 -4.45 -3.72
CA LEU A 837 -41.82 -4.47 -2.26
C LEU A 837 -42.38 -5.81 -1.79
N GLN A 838 -43.34 -6.38 -2.53
CA GLN A 838 -43.84 -7.72 -2.26
C GLN A 838 -42.75 -8.76 -2.46
N LEU A 839 -41.99 -8.70 -3.56
CA LEU A 839 -40.86 -9.59 -3.81
C LEU A 839 -39.80 -9.52 -2.70
N ALA A 840 -39.46 -8.32 -2.22
CA ALA A 840 -38.52 -8.14 -1.10
C ALA A 840 -39.01 -8.84 0.18
N ARG A 841 -40.32 -8.79 0.47
CA ARG A 841 -40.91 -9.51 1.62
C ARG A 841 -40.90 -11.02 1.42
N VAL A 842 -41.16 -11.49 0.20
CA VAL A 842 -41.06 -12.93 -0.10
C VAL A 842 -39.60 -13.39 0.03
N MET A 843 -38.63 -12.62 -0.46
CA MET A 843 -37.20 -12.87 -0.25
C MET A 843 -36.86 -12.96 1.25
N ALA A 844 -37.30 -11.97 2.05
CA ALA A 844 -37.07 -11.95 3.50
C ALA A 844 -37.68 -13.20 4.19
N SER A 845 -38.91 -13.59 3.85
CA SER A 845 -39.56 -14.80 4.39
C SER A 845 -38.91 -16.12 3.95
N ARG A 846 -38.16 -16.10 2.83
CA ARG A 846 -37.31 -17.22 2.37
C ARG A 846 -35.90 -17.15 2.95
N GLY A 847 -35.61 -16.16 3.79
CA GLY A 847 -34.31 -15.95 4.39
C GLY A 847 -33.24 -15.49 3.40
N ILE A 848 -33.65 -14.88 2.28
CA ILE A 848 -32.78 -14.31 1.25
C ILE A 848 -32.52 -12.84 1.61
N THR A 849 -31.26 -12.51 1.89
CA THR A 849 -30.81 -11.15 2.21
C THR A 849 -30.42 -10.42 0.93
N LEU A 850 -30.95 -9.20 0.70
CA LEU A 850 -30.63 -8.39 -0.48
C LEU A 850 -29.66 -7.26 -0.11
N PHE A 851 -28.49 -7.27 -0.71
CA PHE A 851 -27.53 -6.17 -0.73
C PHE A 851 -27.68 -5.40 -2.02
N PHE A 852 -27.70 -4.07 -1.94
CA PHE A 852 -27.77 -3.21 -3.11
C PHE A 852 -26.50 -2.38 -3.24
N VAL A 853 -25.79 -2.53 -4.36
CA VAL A 853 -24.65 -1.70 -4.73
C VAL A 853 -25.15 -0.58 -5.62
N ALA A 854 -25.22 0.61 -5.05
CA ALA A 854 -25.66 1.82 -5.74
C ALA A 854 -24.53 2.42 -6.55
N CYS A 855 -24.67 2.42 -7.87
CA CYS A 855 -23.69 2.97 -8.79
C CYS A 855 -23.89 4.49 -8.95
N GLU A 856 -23.06 5.26 -8.25
CA GLU A 856 -23.20 6.71 -8.12
C GLU A 856 -22.21 7.46 -9.03
N PRO A 857 -22.54 8.68 -9.51
CA PRO A 857 -23.66 9.55 -9.09
C PRO A 857 -25.00 9.35 -9.83
N ALA A 858 -25.10 8.36 -10.71
CA ALA A 858 -26.25 8.22 -11.62
C ALA A 858 -27.56 7.90 -10.87
N LEU A 859 -27.52 6.99 -9.89
CA LEU A 859 -28.69 6.65 -9.08
C LEU A 859 -29.30 7.85 -8.34
N SER A 860 -28.48 8.73 -7.77
CA SER A 860 -28.98 9.93 -7.07
C SER A 860 -29.61 10.98 -7.98
N GLY A 861 -29.52 10.82 -9.31
CA GLY A 861 -30.27 11.65 -10.26
C GLY A 861 -31.79 11.45 -10.17
N TYR A 862 -32.21 10.30 -9.65
CA TYR A 862 -33.61 9.92 -9.49
C TYR A 862 -34.22 10.45 -8.19
N SER A 863 -35.52 10.75 -8.22
CA SER A 863 -36.23 11.44 -7.15
C SER A 863 -36.48 10.55 -5.93
N TYR A 864 -36.63 9.24 -6.12
CA TYR A 864 -37.04 8.28 -5.09
C TYR A 864 -36.17 7.02 -5.05
N ALA A 865 -35.34 6.76 -6.08
CA ALA A 865 -34.53 5.54 -6.19
C ALA A 865 -33.71 5.19 -4.93
N THR A 866 -32.94 6.14 -4.39
CA THR A 866 -32.13 5.93 -3.18
C THR A 866 -32.98 5.51 -1.98
N ASP A 867 -34.14 6.13 -1.80
CA ASP A 867 -35.04 5.87 -0.67
C ASP A 867 -35.73 4.50 -0.82
N PHE A 868 -36.11 4.15 -2.05
CA PHE A 868 -36.66 2.85 -2.40
C PHE A 868 -35.68 1.71 -2.13
N TYR A 869 -34.44 1.83 -2.60
CA TYR A 869 -33.43 0.79 -2.40
C TYR A 869 -33.07 0.60 -0.93
N ARG A 870 -32.95 1.68 -0.15
CA ARG A 870 -32.79 1.61 1.31
C ARG A 870 -33.91 0.83 1.98
N ALA A 871 -35.15 1.01 1.53
CA ALA A 871 -36.31 0.30 2.08
C ALA A 871 -36.27 -1.20 1.78
N ILE A 872 -36.02 -1.62 0.54
CA ILE A 872 -36.01 -3.07 0.21
C ILE A 872 -34.82 -3.81 0.84
N THR A 873 -33.66 -3.14 0.99
CA THR A 873 -32.54 -3.71 1.74
C THR A 873 -32.87 -3.81 3.22
N SER A 874 -33.60 -2.84 3.79
CA SER A 874 -34.08 -2.91 5.18
C SER A 874 -35.06 -4.06 5.41
N ILE A 875 -36.04 -4.24 4.52
CA ILE A 875 -37.02 -5.34 4.58
C ILE A 875 -36.33 -6.71 4.63
N THR A 876 -35.29 -6.90 3.81
CA THR A 876 -34.54 -8.16 3.71
C THR A 876 -33.37 -8.27 4.70
N SER A 877 -33.19 -7.29 5.59
CA SER A 877 -32.09 -7.20 6.55
C SER A 877 -30.69 -7.12 5.90
N GLY A 878 -30.60 -6.62 4.67
CA GLY A 878 -29.35 -6.32 3.98
C GLY A 878 -28.89 -4.88 4.12
N LEU A 879 -28.05 -4.42 3.20
CA LEU A 879 -27.47 -3.06 3.20
C LEU A 879 -27.47 -2.46 1.80
N MET A 880 -27.57 -1.13 1.75
CA MET A 880 -27.29 -0.34 0.57
C MET A 880 -25.89 0.26 0.66
N LEU A 881 -25.10 0.05 -0.39
CA LEU A 881 -23.68 0.38 -0.47
C LEU A 881 -23.46 1.37 -1.62
N PRO A 882 -23.33 2.68 -1.36
CA PRO A 882 -23.05 3.65 -2.41
C PRO A 882 -21.61 3.54 -2.88
N LEU A 883 -21.39 3.29 -4.17
CA LEU A 883 -20.07 3.26 -4.79
C LEU A 883 -19.95 4.35 -5.85
N THR A 884 -18.91 5.17 -5.68
CA THR A 884 -18.56 6.24 -6.61
C THR A 884 -17.64 5.78 -7.74
N THR A 885 -17.01 4.61 -7.58
CA THR A 885 -16.14 3.98 -8.58
C THR A 885 -16.35 2.47 -8.59
N ALA A 886 -16.18 1.84 -9.76
CA ALA A 886 -16.33 0.40 -9.92
C ALA A 886 -15.18 -0.41 -9.29
N ASP A 887 -14.04 0.23 -8.95
CA ASP A 887 -12.88 -0.45 -8.38
C ASP A 887 -13.14 -0.94 -6.94
N LEU A 888 -14.02 -0.26 -6.20
CA LEU A 888 -14.42 -0.62 -4.83
C LEU A 888 -15.44 -1.76 -4.75
N LEU A 889 -15.92 -2.23 -5.91
CA LEU A 889 -17.01 -3.21 -6.01
C LEU A 889 -16.67 -4.52 -5.30
N ALA A 890 -15.46 -5.04 -5.51
CA ALA A 890 -15.03 -6.30 -4.91
C ALA A 890 -15.05 -6.25 -3.38
N HIS A 891 -14.46 -5.20 -2.79
CA HIS A 891 -14.38 -4.97 -1.34
C HIS A 891 -15.74 -4.84 -0.68
N ALA A 892 -16.65 -4.10 -1.33
CA ALA A 892 -18.00 -3.89 -0.83
C ALA A 892 -18.80 -5.21 -0.79
N ILE A 893 -18.71 -6.02 -1.85
CA ILE A 893 -19.37 -7.32 -1.94
C ILE A 893 -18.86 -8.26 -0.86
N VAL A 894 -17.54 -8.41 -0.82
CA VAL A 894 -16.82 -9.22 0.14
C VAL A 894 -17.22 -8.88 1.58
N GLY A 895 -17.17 -7.59 1.92
CA GLY A 895 -17.38 -7.15 3.29
C GLY A 895 -18.80 -7.45 3.76
N SER A 896 -19.76 -7.23 2.86
CA SER A 896 -21.18 -7.49 3.10
C SER A 896 -21.49 -8.98 3.26
N VAL A 897 -20.86 -9.84 2.44
CA VAL A 897 -21.01 -11.29 2.54
C VAL A 897 -20.44 -11.80 3.86
N LEU A 898 -19.25 -11.35 4.24
CA LEU A 898 -18.60 -11.78 5.49
C LEU A 898 -19.36 -11.32 6.74
N GLU A 899 -19.83 -10.08 6.77
CA GLU A 899 -20.68 -9.56 7.85
C GLU A 899 -21.97 -10.40 7.98
N ASN A 900 -22.61 -10.76 6.86
CA ASN A 900 -23.84 -11.53 6.89
C ASN A 900 -23.62 -12.99 7.32
N LEU A 901 -22.52 -13.62 6.91
CA LEU A 901 -22.15 -14.96 7.40
C LEU A 901 -21.93 -14.99 8.93
N ASP A 902 -21.42 -13.90 9.50
CA ASP A 902 -21.25 -13.77 10.96
C ASP A 902 -22.58 -13.56 11.67
N MET A 903 -23.47 -12.72 11.12
CA MET A 903 -24.82 -12.54 11.68
C MET A 903 -25.68 -13.80 11.59
N GLU A 904 -25.55 -14.61 10.53
CA GLU A 904 -26.30 -15.87 10.37
C GLU A 904 -26.06 -16.85 11.52
N ARG A 905 -24.85 -16.89 12.07
CA ARG A 905 -24.55 -17.68 13.28
C ARG A 905 -25.41 -17.22 14.45
N LEU A 906 -25.49 -15.91 14.68
CA LEU A 906 -26.26 -15.32 15.77
C LEU A 906 -27.76 -15.51 15.56
N VAL A 907 -28.26 -15.34 14.34
CA VAL A 907 -29.67 -15.60 13.98
C VAL A 907 -30.06 -17.04 14.29
N ARG A 908 -29.20 -18.03 14.01
CA ARG A 908 -29.47 -19.43 14.38
C ARG A 908 -29.48 -19.65 15.88
N GLU A 909 -28.60 -18.98 16.61
CA GLU A 909 -28.46 -19.16 18.06
C GLU A 909 -29.59 -18.51 18.86
N VAL A 910 -29.93 -17.25 18.55
CA VAL A 910 -30.90 -16.47 19.33
C VAL A 910 -32.25 -16.30 18.63
N GLY A 911 -32.36 -16.64 17.35
CA GLY A 911 -33.49 -16.22 16.51
C GLY A 911 -34.83 -16.77 16.96
N HIS A 912 -34.91 -18.01 17.43
CA HIS A 912 -36.17 -18.57 17.94
C HIS A 912 -36.69 -17.77 19.15
N ALA A 913 -35.81 -17.43 20.11
CA ALA A 913 -36.18 -16.66 21.29
C ALA A 913 -36.58 -15.22 20.94
N VAL A 914 -35.86 -14.61 20.00
CA VAL A 914 -36.13 -13.24 19.53
C VAL A 914 -37.46 -13.19 18.79
N ALA A 915 -37.72 -14.14 17.88
CA ALA A 915 -38.95 -14.19 17.12
C ALA A 915 -40.19 -14.50 17.98
N ALA A 916 -40.05 -15.38 18.98
CA ALA A 916 -41.13 -15.66 19.93
C ALA A 916 -41.59 -14.41 20.69
N ARG A 917 -40.68 -13.47 20.98
CA ARG A 917 -41.03 -12.19 21.61
C ARG A 917 -41.71 -11.23 20.66
N ILE A 918 -41.19 -11.10 19.44
CA ILE A 918 -41.75 -10.19 18.43
C ILE A 918 -43.14 -10.66 17.99
N LEU A 919 -43.27 -11.94 17.59
CA LEU A 919 -44.52 -12.48 17.03
C LEU A 919 -45.46 -13.02 18.12
N GLY A 920 -44.93 -13.60 19.19
CA GLY A 920 -45.73 -14.22 20.26
C GLY A 920 -46.17 -13.25 21.35
N ASN A 921 -45.30 -12.32 21.77
CA ASN A 921 -45.61 -11.32 22.79
C ASN A 921 -46.01 -9.95 22.21
N ASN A 922 -45.99 -9.80 20.88
CA ASN A 922 -46.31 -8.56 20.16
C ASN A 922 -45.42 -7.37 20.61
N GLU A 923 -44.17 -7.65 20.97
CA GLU A 923 -43.17 -6.64 21.34
C GLU A 923 -42.61 -5.96 20.08
N SER A 924 -42.24 -4.68 20.18
CA SER A 924 -41.68 -3.97 19.03
C SER A 924 -40.30 -4.50 18.67
N VAL A 925 -40.00 -4.59 17.36
CA VAL A 925 -38.69 -5.05 16.86
C VAL A 925 -37.55 -4.22 17.45
N ASP A 926 -37.75 -2.90 17.61
CA ASP A 926 -36.74 -1.99 18.15
C ASP A 926 -36.44 -2.23 19.64
N GLU A 927 -37.45 -2.54 20.46
CA GLU A 927 -37.24 -2.86 21.87
C GLU A 927 -36.50 -4.18 22.02
N VAL A 928 -36.94 -5.21 21.29
CA VAL A 928 -36.28 -6.51 21.30
C VAL A 928 -34.84 -6.41 20.78
N ALA A 929 -34.59 -5.58 19.76
CA ALA A 929 -33.24 -5.32 19.24
C ALA A 929 -32.33 -4.62 20.26
N ARG A 930 -32.83 -3.64 21.03
CA ARG A 930 -32.04 -2.97 22.09
C ARG A 930 -31.61 -3.95 23.18
N GLU A 931 -32.54 -4.76 23.66
CA GLU A 931 -32.22 -5.77 24.68
C GLU A 931 -31.29 -6.86 24.14
N LEU A 932 -31.49 -7.29 22.89
CA LEU A 932 -30.61 -8.24 22.24
C LEU A 932 -29.19 -7.67 22.12
N HIS A 933 -29.07 -6.41 21.70
CA HIS A 933 -27.79 -5.70 21.61
C HIS A 933 -27.08 -5.66 22.96
N GLU A 934 -27.76 -5.27 24.04
CA GLU A 934 -27.18 -5.27 25.40
C GLU A 934 -26.71 -6.67 25.81
N LYS A 935 -27.50 -7.71 25.55
CA LYS A 935 -27.12 -9.10 25.88
C LYS A 935 -25.91 -9.57 25.09
N LEU A 936 -25.82 -9.23 23.80
CA LEU A 936 -24.69 -9.61 22.96
C LEU A 936 -23.43 -8.81 23.31
N LEU A 937 -23.57 -7.53 23.71
CA LEU A 937 -22.46 -6.75 24.27
C LEU A 937 -21.93 -7.35 25.58
N LEU A 938 -22.80 -7.78 26.49
CA LEU A 938 -22.41 -8.44 27.74
C LEU A 938 -21.72 -9.80 27.50
N ARG A 939 -22.05 -10.47 26.39
CA ARG A 939 -21.36 -11.69 25.93
C ARG A 939 -20.05 -11.39 25.19
N ASN A 940 -19.70 -10.12 25.03
CA ASN A 940 -18.52 -9.66 24.29
C ASN A 940 -18.50 -10.18 22.84
N GLU A 941 -19.67 -10.23 22.20
CA GLU A 941 -19.80 -10.69 20.81
C GLU A 941 -19.30 -9.62 19.83
N SER A 942 -18.35 -10.01 18.97
CA SER A 942 -17.86 -9.20 17.85
C SER A 942 -18.41 -9.71 16.51
N THR A 943 -18.63 -8.80 15.58
CA THR A 943 -19.02 -9.13 14.20
C THR A 943 -18.24 -8.26 13.23
N LYS A 944 -17.89 -8.81 12.06
CA LYS A 944 -17.36 -8.00 10.97
C LYS A 944 -18.41 -6.98 10.52
N LYS A 945 -17.97 -5.76 10.20
CA LYS A 945 -18.80 -4.68 9.69
C LYS A 945 -18.16 -4.05 8.46
N VAL A 946 -18.91 -3.96 7.37
CA VAL A 946 -18.50 -3.16 6.22
C VAL A 946 -18.70 -1.68 6.52
N VAL A 947 -17.63 -0.90 6.44
CA VAL A 947 -17.61 0.55 6.67
C VAL A 947 -17.33 1.24 5.36
N ILE A 948 -18.36 1.84 4.79
CA ILE A 948 -18.28 2.68 3.58
C ILE A 948 -18.64 4.10 3.99
N GLU A 949 -17.86 5.06 3.53
CA GLU A 949 -18.20 6.47 3.73
C GLU A 949 -19.55 6.79 3.08
N SER A 950 -20.51 7.27 3.87
CA SER A 950 -21.80 7.72 3.36
C SER A 950 -21.62 8.98 2.54
N ILE A 951 -21.95 8.90 1.25
CA ILE A 951 -22.02 10.05 0.36
C ILE A 951 -23.37 10.77 0.43
N TYR A 952 -24.36 10.21 1.14
CA TYR A 952 -25.72 10.76 1.23
C TYR A 952 -25.92 11.63 2.46
N LYS A 953 -26.65 12.74 2.30
CA LYS A 953 -27.20 13.52 3.42
C LYS A 953 -28.39 12.79 4.02
N ASP A 954 -28.50 12.85 5.35
CA ASP A 954 -29.71 12.43 6.05
C ASP A 954 -30.73 13.58 6.00
N SER A 955 -31.95 13.29 5.54
CA SER A 955 -33.03 14.28 5.43
C SER A 955 -34.34 13.70 5.98
N GLU A 956 -35.21 14.57 6.49
CA GLU A 956 -36.50 14.12 7.05
C GLU A 956 -37.38 13.48 5.98
N GLU A 957 -37.34 14.00 4.75
CA GLU A 957 -38.07 13.47 3.61
C GLU A 957 -37.55 12.10 3.18
N SER A 958 -36.23 11.88 3.17
CA SER A 958 -35.64 10.58 2.87
C SER A 958 -36.02 9.54 3.94
N ARG A 959 -35.92 9.89 5.24
CA ARG A 959 -36.36 9.01 6.34
C ARG A 959 -37.85 8.67 6.23
N HIS A 960 -38.69 9.67 5.93
CA HIS A 960 -40.13 9.48 5.69
C HIS A 960 -40.40 8.54 4.51
N ASN A 961 -39.74 8.73 3.38
CA ASN A 961 -39.93 7.88 2.19
C ASN A 961 -39.51 6.43 2.45
N VAL A 962 -38.36 6.21 3.11
CA VAL A 962 -37.90 4.87 3.48
C VAL A 962 -38.93 4.18 4.39
N GLU A 963 -39.49 4.89 5.36
CA GLU A 963 -40.52 4.36 6.25
C GLU A 963 -41.81 4.02 5.48
N VAL A 964 -42.27 4.91 4.59
CA VAL A 964 -43.42 4.67 3.72
C VAL A 964 -43.23 3.41 2.88
N TYR A 965 -42.11 3.27 2.18
CA TYR A 965 -41.82 2.07 1.38
C TYR A 965 -41.71 0.80 2.23
N THR A 966 -41.12 0.89 3.42
CA THR A 966 -40.96 -0.26 4.32
C THR A 966 -42.31 -0.79 4.83
N GLN A 967 -43.25 0.12 5.13
CA GLN A 967 -44.56 -0.20 5.71
C GLN A 967 -45.65 -0.48 4.65
N ALA A 968 -45.57 0.11 3.46
CA ALA A 968 -46.59 -0.03 2.42
C ALA A 968 -46.65 -1.45 1.84
N ALA A 969 -47.86 -1.99 1.65
CA ALA A 969 -48.04 -3.34 1.10
C ALA A 969 -47.60 -3.46 -0.37
N SER A 970 -47.74 -2.38 -1.15
CA SER A 970 -47.37 -2.28 -2.56
C SER A 970 -46.81 -0.89 -2.91
N LEU A 971 -46.20 -0.75 -4.08
CA LEU A 971 -45.79 0.55 -4.63
C LEU A 971 -46.98 1.48 -4.83
N GLN A 972 -48.15 0.95 -5.21
CA GLN A 972 -49.38 1.73 -5.38
C GLN A 972 -49.83 2.38 -4.08
N ASP A 973 -49.65 1.70 -2.93
CA ASP A 973 -49.97 2.25 -1.61
C ASP A 973 -48.92 3.26 -1.12
N ALA A 974 -47.65 3.03 -1.47
CA ALA A 974 -46.53 3.89 -1.07
C ALA A 974 -46.58 5.24 -1.79
N ARG A 975 -46.80 5.22 -3.11
CA ARG A 975 -46.58 6.34 -4.02
C ARG A 975 -47.30 7.65 -3.64
N PRO A 976 -48.58 7.66 -3.21
CA PRO A 976 -49.27 8.89 -2.82
C PRO A 976 -48.66 9.61 -1.60
N HIS A 977 -47.86 8.91 -0.81
CA HIS A 977 -47.32 9.40 0.46
C HIS A 977 -45.85 9.83 0.36
N LEU A 978 -45.22 9.68 -0.81
CA LEU A 978 -43.82 10.03 -1.04
C LEU A 978 -43.62 11.54 -1.10
N LYS A 979 -42.49 12.00 -0.55
CA LYS A 979 -42.07 13.39 -0.53
C LYS A 979 -40.81 13.56 -1.39
N ARG A 980 -40.78 14.58 -2.24
CA ARG A 980 -39.59 14.88 -3.02
C ARG A 980 -38.51 15.49 -2.11
N VAL A 981 -37.31 14.92 -2.12
CA VAL A 981 -36.15 15.50 -1.43
C VAL A 981 -35.68 16.74 -2.19
N SER A 982 -35.65 17.89 -1.51
CA SER A 982 -35.24 19.16 -2.13
C SER A 982 -33.72 19.36 -2.09
N GLY A 983 -33.13 19.75 -3.21
CA GLY A 983 -31.70 20.01 -3.32
C GLY A 983 -30.86 18.76 -3.60
N THR A 984 -29.56 18.84 -3.33
CA THR A 984 -28.63 17.72 -3.53
C THR A 984 -28.78 16.66 -2.44
N ARG A 985 -28.84 15.39 -2.83
CA ARG A 985 -28.83 14.23 -1.93
C ARG A 985 -27.43 13.94 -1.38
N PHE A 986 -26.39 14.55 -1.93
CA PHE A 986 -25.01 14.28 -1.53
C PHE A 986 -24.51 15.17 -0.40
N THR A 987 -23.62 14.62 0.44
CA THR A 987 -22.91 15.37 1.49
C THR A 987 -22.07 16.49 0.89
N ASP A 988 -21.87 17.57 1.65
CA ASP A 988 -21.03 18.69 1.19
C ASP A 988 -19.60 18.21 0.93
N LYS A 989 -19.09 17.29 1.78
CA LYS A 989 -17.81 16.61 1.59
C LYS A 989 -17.69 15.93 0.22
N TYR A 990 -18.70 15.17 -0.21
CA TYR A 990 -18.69 14.53 -1.53
C TYR A 990 -18.79 15.53 -2.69
N LEU A 991 -19.57 16.60 -2.53
CA LEU A 991 -19.70 17.64 -3.56
C LEU A 991 -18.40 18.44 -3.72
N GLU A 992 -17.73 18.74 -2.61
CA GLU A 992 -16.43 19.42 -2.59
C GLU A 992 -15.36 18.55 -3.24
N SER A 993 -15.28 17.25 -2.90
CA SER A 993 -14.31 16.33 -3.51
C SER A 993 -14.54 16.20 -5.02
N ARG A 994 -15.79 16.06 -5.47
CA ARG A 994 -16.15 16.04 -6.90
C ARG A 994 -15.83 17.35 -7.62
N SER A 995 -16.02 18.50 -6.97
CA SER A 995 -15.73 19.82 -7.55
C SER A 995 -14.24 20.06 -7.78
N GLN A 996 -13.39 19.52 -6.89
CA GLN A 996 -11.93 19.54 -7.01
C GLN A 996 -11.45 18.66 -8.18
N SER A 997 -12.11 17.52 -8.42
CA SER A 997 -11.77 16.63 -9.55
C SER A 997 -12.06 17.26 -10.92
N THR A 998 -13.07 18.14 -11.01
CA THR A 998 -13.44 18.83 -12.28
C THR A 998 -12.62 20.08 -12.61
N ARG A 999 -11.78 20.60 -11.69
CA ARG A 999 -10.95 21.80 -11.95
C ARG A 999 -9.61 21.51 -12.62
N SER A 1000 -9.29 20.24 -12.86
CA SER A 1000 -8.01 19.78 -13.43
C SER A 1000 -8.05 19.51 -14.94
N SER A 1001 -9.02 20.04 -15.68
CA SER A 1001 -9.05 19.96 -17.15
C SER A 1001 -9.73 21.20 -17.74
N TYR A 1002 -8.95 22.11 -18.33
CA TYR A 1002 -9.45 23.35 -18.94
C TYR A 1002 -9.70 23.21 -20.46
N GLY A 1003 -10.86 23.71 -20.91
CA GLY A 1003 -11.08 24.31 -22.23
C GLY A 1003 -11.25 23.39 -23.45
N SER A 1004 -12.50 23.16 -23.88
CA SER A 1004 -12.99 23.43 -25.26
C SER A 1004 -14.28 22.63 -25.57
N HIS A 1005 -15.27 23.37 -26.04
CA HIS A 1005 -16.46 23.01 -26.82
C HIS A 1005 -16.84 21.53 -27.01
N TYR A 1006 -18.00 21.14 -26.47
CA TYR A 1006 -19.13 20.58 -27.25
C TYR A 1006 -20.45 20.87 -26.51
N SER A 1007 -21.40 21.46 -27.22
CA SER A 1007 -22.77 21.74 -26.77
C SER A 1007 -23.70 20.62 -27.20
N TYR A 1008 -24.70 20.27 -26.38
CA TYR A 1008 -26.11 20.06 -26.77
C TYR A 1008 -27.00 19.86 -25.52
N PRO A 1009 -28.34 20.00 -25.63
CA PRO A 1009 -29.12 20.86 -24.74
C PRO A 1009 -30.17 20.07 -23.94
N PHE A 1010 -30.76 20.70 -22.92
CA PHE A 1010 -32.19 20.65 -22.54
C PHE A 1010 -32.32 21.01 -21.05
N ALA A 1011 -32.64 22.26 -20.76
CA ALA A 1011 -33.47 22.63 -19.62
C ALA A 1011 -34.12 24.01 -19.91
N PRO A 1012 -35.40 24.24 -19.53
CA PRO A 1012 -36.16 25.39 -19.98
C PRO A 1012 -35.91 26.64 -19.13
N ALA A 1013 -36.01 27.80 -19.78
CA ALA A 1013 -35.83 29.13 -19.19
C ALA A 1013 -37.09 29.67 -18.49
N THR A 1014 -36.91 30.56 -17.51
CA THR A 1014 -37.81 31.70 -17.20
C THR A 1014 -37.08 32.76 -16.32
N PRO A 1015 -37.53 34.04 -16.27
CA PRO A 1015 -36.68 35.20 -16.61
C PRO A 1015 -36.33 36.15 -15.42
N PRO A 1016 -35.53 37.23 -15.63
CA PRO A 1016 -34.89 37.99 -14.57
C PRO A 1016 -35.63 39.28 -14.18
N ARG A 1017 -35.32 39.82 -12.99
CA ARG A 1017 -35.66 41.21 -12.64
C ARG A 1017 -34.49 41.96 -12.00
N SER A 1018 -34.38 43.21 -12.45
CA SER A 1018 -33.31 44.21 -12.34
C SER A 1018 -33.24 44.95 -10.98
N PRO A 1019 -32.17 45.76 -10.76
CA PRO A 1019 -31.68 46.15 -9.43
C PRO A 1019 -32.01 47.60 -9.04
N THR A 1020 -31.75 47.95 -7.77
CA THR A 1020 -30.99 49.15 -7.29
C THR A 1020 -31.42 49.60 -5.88
N LYS A 1021 -30.43 49.87 -5.00
CA LYS A 1021 -30.09 51.18 -4.39
C LYS A 1021 -29.41 51.03 -3.01
N THR A 1022 -28.15 51.47 -2.97
CA THR A 1022 -27.37 52.02 -1.85
C THR A 1022 -28.11 53.19 -1.15
N PRO A 1023 -27.75 53.72 0.06
CA PRO A 1023 -26.35 54.01 0.43
C PRO A 1023 -25.92 54.13 1.93
N SER A 1024 -24.58 54.10 2.10
CA SER A 1024 -23.67 54.87 2.99
C SER A 1024 -24.09 55.34 4.40
N SER A 1025 -23.22 55.07 5.39
CA SER A 1025 -22.51 56.11 6.18
C SER A 1025 -21.57 55.50 7.24
N SER A 1026 -20.33 55.98 7.32
CA SER A 1026 -19.40 55.90 8.46
C SER A 1026 -19.43 57.23 9.25
N PRO A 1027 -18.64 57.50 10.33
CA PRO A 1027 -18.20 56.71 11.51
C PRO A 1027 -18.36 57.50 12.86
N LYS A 1028 -18.43 56.88 14.07
CA LYS A 1028 -18.05 57.54 15.37
C LYS A 1028 -17.63 56.58 16.51
N ILE A 1029 -16.40 56.86 16.99
CA ILE A 1029 -15.70 56.76 18.30
C ILE A 1029 -16.50 56.36 19.57
N SER A 1030 -15.96 55.43 20.39
CA SER A 1030 -15.70 55.61 21.86
C SER A 1030 -14.91 54.46 22.54
N THR A 1031 -13.81 54.86 23.17
CA THR A 1031 -13.18 54.48 24.47
C THR A 1031 -13.07 53.03 24.97
N ALA A 1032 -11.81 52.60 25.09
CA ALA A 1032 -11.11 52.03 26.26
C ALA A 1032 -11.79 50.98 27.16
N GLY A 1033 -11.24 49.76 27.13
CA GLY A 1033 -11.33 48.74 28.18
C GLY A 1033 -10.36 47.60 27.87
N SER A 1034 -9.26 47.52 28.61
CA SER A 1034 -8.25 46.45 28.50
C SER A 1034 -8.85 45.06 28.75
N PRO A 1035 -8.50 44.01 27.98
CA PRO A 1035 -8.71 42.62 28.41
C PRO A 1035 -7.40 41.99 28.92
N PRO A 1036 -7.49 40.98 29.80
CA PRO A 1036 -6.35 40.36 30.45
C PRO A 1036 -5.58 39.43 29.50
N ARG A 1037 -4.28 39.27 29.76
CA ARG A 1037 -3.39 38.31 29.09
C ARG A 1037 -3.98 36.90 29.19
N LYS A 1038 -4.40 36.31 28.06
CA LYS A 1038 -4.59 34.87 27.92
C LYS A 1038 -3.27 34.27 27.45
N VAL A 1039 -2.70 33.42 28.29
CA VAL A 1039 -1.58 32.53 27.94
C VAL A 1039 -2.12 31.51 26.95
N VAL A 1040 -1.54 31.47 25.75
CA VAL A 1040 -1.87 30.46 24.73
C VAL A 1040 -1.09 29.20 25.06
N THR A 1041 -1.77 28.19 25.60
CA THR A 1041 -1.25 26.82 25.72
C THR A 1041 -2.16 25.91 24.91
N ASP A 1042 -1.83 25.66 23.64
CA ASP A 1042 -2.35 24.49 22.92
C ASP A 1042 -1.37 24.10 21.80
N PHE A 1043 -0.82 22.89 21.91
CA PHE A 1043 0.14 22.25 20.98
C PHE A 1043 -0.45 20.95 20.40
N ALA A 1044 -1.78 20.89 20.24
CA ALA A 1044 -2.49 19.72 19.67
C ALA A 1044 -2.14 19.46 18.19
N ALA A 1045 -1.56 20.46 17.53
CA ALA A 1045 -1.16 20.50 16.13
C ALA A 1045 -0.21 19.38 15.64
N PHE A 1046 0.61 18.75 16.50
CA PHE A 1046 1.68 17.81 16.08
C PHE A 1046 1.52 16.40 16.68
N GLY A 1047 0.29 15.89 16.81
CA GLY A 1047 0.02 14.55 17.33
C GLY A 1047 -1.22 13.90 16.73
N ALA A 1048 -1.30 12.57 16.84
CA ALA A 1048 -2.48 11.78 16.49
C ALA A 1048 -3.72 12.23 17.31
N PRO A 1049 -4.95 12.04 16.79
CA PRO A 1049 -6.18 12.45 17.48
C PRO A 1049 -6.33 11.82 18.87
N ALA A 1050 -6.94 12.55 19.79
CA ALA A 1050 -6.95 12.34 21.25
C ALA A 1050 -7.59 11.04 21.78
N ASN A 1051 -7.88 10.04 20.94
CA ASN A 1051 -8.78 8.91 21.27
C ASN A 1051 -8.10 7.63 21.78
N ALA A 1052 -7.00 7.75 22.55
CA ALA A 1052 -6.26 6.59 23.06
C ALA A 1052 -6.18 6.57 24.61
N SER A 1053 -7.27 6.19 25.30
CA SER A 1053 -7.18 5.46 26.59
C SER A 1053 -8.01 4.20 26.54
N VAL A 1054 -7.43 3.11 27.07
CA VAL A 1054 -7.85 1.71 26.89
C VAL A 1054 -8.38 1.07 28.18
N PHE A 1055 -8.38 1.76 29.32
CA PHE A 1055 -8.95 1.20 30.55
C PHE A 1055 -9.61 2.32 31.35
N GLY A 1056 -10.92 2.19 31.61
CA GLY A 1056 -11.82 3.22 32.18
C GLY A 1056 -11.55 3.62 33.63
N THR A 1057 -10.32 3.92 33.99
CA THR A 1057 -9.91 4.56 35.25
C THR A 1057 -9.30 5.93 34.94
N ALA A 1058 -9.77 6.97 35.65
CA ALA A 1058 -9.22 8.31 35.52
C ALA A 1058 -7.74 8.32 35.90
N VAL A 1059 -6.89 8.74 34.97
CA VAL A 1059 -5.44 8.85 35.15
C VAL A 1059 -5.16 10.04 36.08
N ALA A 1060 -4.54 9.78 37.24
CA ALA A 1060 -3.91 10.82 38.03
C ALA A 1060 -2.61 11.24 37.34
N SER A 1061 -2.40 12.54 37.15
CA SER A 1061 -1.16 13.08 36.56
C SER A 1061 0.03 12.63 37.40
N THR A 1062 0.99 11.92 36.83
CA THR A 1062 2.26 11.64 37.52
C THR A 1062 3.14 12.91 37.55
N PRO A 1063 3.95 13.15 38.59
CA PRO A 1063 4.58 14.46 38.82
C PRO A 1063 5.80 14.76 37.94
N PHE A 1064 6.15 13.91 36.98
CA PHE A 1064 7.42 14.06 36.24
C PHE A 1064 7.28 14.53 34.79
N SER A 1065 6.12 15.09 34.41
CA SER A 1065 6.03 15.95 33.23
C SER A 1065 6.33 17.40 33.61
N LEU A 1066 7.54 17.86 33.24
CA LEU A 1066 7.88 19.28 33.23
C LEU A 1066 6.88 20.03 32.32
N ALA A 1067 5.97 20.76 32.97
CA ALA A 1067 4.90 21.63 32.46
C ALA A 1067 3.48 21.02 32.60
N GLY A 1068 2.76 21.50 33.62
CA GLY A 1068 1.39 21.12 33.93
C GLY A 1068 0.34 21.62 32.92
N GLY A 1069 -0.77 20.89 32.84
CA GLY A 1069 -1.99 21.30 32.13
C GLY A 1069 -2.71 20.16 31.39
N LYS A 1070 -3.73 19.60 32.04
CA LYS A 1070 -4.79 18.64 31.63
C LYS A 1070 -4.94 18.29 30.14
N ALA A 1071 -4.91 17.00 29.81
CA ALA A 1071 -5.48 16.41 28.59
C ALA A 1071 -6.55 15.36 28.93
N ALA A 1072 -7.69 15.42 28.26
CA ALA A 1072 -8.78 14.46 28.33
C ALA A 1072 -8.64 13.41 27.22
N PHE A 1073 -8.81 12.14 27.59
CA PHE A 1073 -8.73 10.97 26.71
C PHE A 1073 -10.02 10.72 25.92
N GLY A 1074 -9.89 10.19 24.70
CA GLY A 1074 -10.97 9.56 23.94
C GLY A 1074 -10.83 8.04 23.81
N GLY A 1075 -11.76 7.42 23.05
CA GLY A 1075 -11.88 5.98 22.84
C GLY A 1075 -11.90 5.53 21.37
N ILE A 1076 -10.88 4.75 20.99
CA ILE A 1076 -10.80 3.37 20.44
C ILE A 1076 -11.70 2.92 19.27
N ARG A 1077 -10.98 2.40 18.24
CA ARG A 1077 -11.36 1.51 17.12
C ARG A 1077 -11.19 0.02 17.50
N GLY A 1078 -11.96 -0.88 16.89
CA GLY A 1078 -11.62 -2.29 16.66
C GLY A 1078 -11.29 -2.60 15.19
N GLY A 1079 -10.43 -3.59 14.98
CA GLY A 1079 -10.04 -4.24 13.72
C GLY A 1079 -9.87 -5.74 13.99
N ARG A 1080 -9.62 -6.65 13.04
CA ARG A 1080 -9.36 -6.60 11.60
C ARG A 1080 -9.40 -8.07 11.10
N GLY A 1081 -9.77 -8.32 9.84
CA GLY A 1081 -9.61 -9.65 9.25
C GLY A 1081 -9.72 -9.69 7.72
N GLY A 1082 -8.58 -9.44 7.05
CA GLY A 1082 -8.03 -10.14 5.88
C GLY A 1082 -8.67 -9.97 4.49
N PHE A 1083 -8.19 -8.96 3.74
CA PHE A 1083 -8.12 -8.87 2.27
C PHE A 1083 -6.78 -8.20 1.93
N ASP A 1084 -6.04 -8.75 0.97
CA ASP A 1084 -4.86 -8.10 0.38
C ASP A 1084 -5.35 -6.93 -0.48
N ASP A 1085 -4.99 -5.70 -0.06
CA ASP A 1085 -4.93 -4.52 -0.91
C ASP A 1085 -3.57 -3.86 -0.70
N ASP A 1086 -2.69 -4.07 -1.66
CA ASP A 1086 -1.63 -3.12 -1.98
C ASP A 1086 -2.28 -2.01 -2.82
N ASP A 1087 -2.72 -0.94 -2.17
CA ASP A 1087 -2.95 0.38 -2.77
C ASP A 1087 -3.07 1.40 -1.63
N ASP A 1088 -2.04 2.23 -1.40
CA ASP A 1088 -2.18 3.48 -0.65
C ASP A 1088 -1.40 4.57 -1.41
N ASP A 1089 -2.00 5.00 -2.52
CA ASP A 1089 -1.83 6.31 -3.14
C ASP A 1089 -2.71 7.36 -2.40
N ASP A 1090 -2.20 8.59 -2.34
CA ASP A 1090 -2.92 9.87 -2.34
C ASP A 1090 -4.35 9.94 -1.74
N ASP A 1091 -4.52 10.75 -0.68
CA ASP A 1091 -5.84 11.27 -0.29
C ASP A 1091 -6.35 12.28 -1.33
N ASN A 1092 -6.74 11.75 -2.49
CA ASN A 1092 -7.40 12.43 -3.60
C ASN A 1092 -8.90 12.63 -3.35
N GLY A 1093 -9.38 12.50 -2.10
CA GLY A 1093 -10.81 12.56 -1.78
C GLY A 1093 -11.63 11.41 -2.40
N ARG A 1094 -10.98 10.27 -2.71
CA ARG A 1094 -11.63 9.05 -3.21
C ARG A 1094 -12.27 8.27 -2.06
N GLN A 1095 -13.46 7.75 -2.28
CA GLN A 1095 -14.22 6.95 -1.32
C GLN A 1095 -13.46 5.66 -0.96
N LYS A 1096 -13.43 5.27 0.32
CA LYS A 1096 -12.81 4.02 0.80
C LYS A 1096 -13.85 3.04 1.35
N VAL A 1097 -13.59 1.74 1.22
CA VAL A 1097 -14.38 0.63 1.79
C VAL A 1097 -13.48 -0.13 2.75
N GLU A 1098 -13.85 -0.20 4.03
CA GLU A 1098 -13.07 -0.91 5.06
C GLU A 1098 -13.91 -2.01 5.71
N LEU A 1099 -13.29 -3.14 6.04
CA LEU A 1099 -13.89 -4.18 6.88
C LEU A 1099 -13.32 -4.08 8.30
N ARG A 1100 -14.17 -3.76 9.27
CA ARG A 1100 -13.78 -3.65 10.69
C ARG A 1100 -14.38 -4.78 11.49
N GLU A 1101 -13.67 -5.22 12.52
CA GLU A 1101 -14.22 -6.13 13.52
C GLU A 1101 -14.40 -5.32 14.79
N ASP A 1102 -15.67 -5.08 15.14
CA ASP A 1102 -16.08 -4.26 16.27
C ASP A 1102 -17.14 -5.03 17.07
N SER A 1103 -17.48 -4.53 18.26
CA SER A 1103 -18.63 -5.03 19.00
C SER A 1103 -19.90 -4.89 18.17
N ILE A 1104 -20.81 -5.85 18.30
CA ILE A 1104 -22.05 -5.85 17.53
C ILE A 1104 -22.81 -4.53 17.74
N THR A 1105 -23.21 -3.88 16.64
CA THR A 1105 -23.93 -2.59 16.70
C THR A 1105 -25.43 -2.79 16.91
N LEU A 1106 -26.13 -1.75 17.38
CA LEU A 1106 -27.59 -1.78 17.50
C LEU A 1106 -28.29 -2.05 16.15
N ASP A 1107 -27.73 -1.54 15.05
CA ASP A 1107 -28.25 -1.79 13.70
C ASP A 1107 -28.14 -3.27 13.30
N GLN A 1108 -26.99 -3.90 13.56
CA GLN A 1108 -26.80 -5.34 13.35
C GLN A 1108 -27.73 -6.17 14.24
N ALA A 1109 -27.93 -5.77 15.50
CA ALA A 1109 -28.91 -6.43 16.39
C ALA A 1109 -30.35 -6.28 15.87
N ARG A 1110 -30.71 -5.11 15.31
CA ARG A 1110 -32.02 -4.89 14.66
C ARG A 1110 -32.19 -5.79 13.44
N ARG A 1111 -31.15 -5.93 12.60
CA ARG A 1111 -31.16 -6.84 11.45
C ARG A 1111 -31.32 -8.30 11.87
N ILE A 1112 -30.62 -8.75 12.92
CA ILE A 1112 -30.81 -10.08 13.51
C ILE A 1112 -32.27 -10.25 13.98
N ALA A 1113 -32.85 -9.26 14.65
CA ALA A 1113 -34.22 -9.32 15.13
C ALA A 1113 -35.26 -9.39 13.99
N MET A 1114 -35.11 -8.55 12.96
CA MET A 1114 -35.96 -8.55 11.77
C MET A 1114 -35.86 -9.89 11.02
N GLN A 1115 -34.64 -10.37 10.79
CA GLN A 1115 -34.40 -11.63 10.09
C GLN A 1115 -34.98 -12.83 10.86
N SER A 1116 -34.89 -12.80 12.19
CA SER A 1116 -35.49 -13.82 13.06
C SER A 1116 -37.01 -13.82 12.98
N ALA A 1117 -37.63 -12.64 12.98
CA ALA A 1117 -39.08 -12.48 12.85
C ALA A 1117 -39.59 -12.98 11.49
N TRP A 1118 -38.95 -12.58 10.38
CA TRP A 1118 -39.34 -13.02 9.04
C TRP A 1118 -39.24 -14.54 8.84
N ARG A 1119 -38.20 -15.17 9.39
CA ARG A 1119 -38.01 -16.64 9.31
C ARG A 1119 -39.04 -17.42 10.11
N SER A 1120 -39.49 -16.87 11.24
CA SER A 1120 -40.41 -17.55 12.15
C SER A 1120 -41.88 -17.31 11.80
N ALA A 1121 -42.20 -16.24 11.07
CA ALA A 1121 -43.54 -16.01 10.52
C ALA A 1121 -43.98 -17.08 9.50
N ARG A 1122 -43.09 -18.02 9.15
CA ARG A 1122 -43.30 -19.15 8.23
C ARG A 1122 -43.39 -20.51 8.94
N ALA A 1123 -43.06 -20.59 10.24
CA ALA A 1123 -43.04 -21.83 11.01
C ALA A 1123 -44.44 -22.27 11.46
#